data_AF-A0A974ABN1-F1
#
_entry.id   AF-A0A974ABN1-F1
#
_cell.length_a   1.000
_cell.length_b   1.000
_cell.length_c   1.000
_cell.angle_alpha   90.00
_cell.angle_beta   90.00
_cell.angle_gamma   90.00
#
_symmetry.space_group_name_H-M   'P 1'
#
loop_
_entity.id
_entity.type
_entity.pdbx_description
1 polymer ?
#
loop_
_entity_poly.entity_id
_entity_poly.type
_entity_poly.pdbx_seq_one_letter_code
_entity_poly.pdbx_strand_id
1 'polypeptide(L)'
;CIIICSIENVDPMGVHTGDSITVAPALTLTDKEYQMMRDASLAVLREIGVETGGSNVQFAVNPENGRLVVIEMNPRVSRSSALASKATGFPIAKIAAKLAIGYTLDELENDITGGATPASFEPSIDYVVTKIPRFAFEKFPGSEPTLTTAMKSVGEVMAIGRNFQESLQKALRGLETGLNGLDEAEIPGLGMGDDANAIRAAISTPTPTRLLAVAQAMREGMSLEDIYNGCKITPWFLKQMAEIVEMEAKVREHGLPTNATMLRKLKSMGFSDARLASLTNQNASDIAALRGELDVHPVYKRIDTCAAEFASPTAYMYSTYEAPFIGKPACEALPTNGKKVVILGGGPNRIGQGIEFDYCCCHAAFALKDAGYETIMVNCNPETVSTDYDTSDRLYFEPLTDEDVLEIIHKEQENGTLHGVIVQFGGQTPLKLAQSLVKAGVPILGTSPDMIDLAEDRDRFQKLLIKLGLKQPENGIAYSVEQGRMIAGQLGLPLVVRPSYVLGGRAMQIIRDEEALNSYLLGTLPELVPGEVRAKYPNDKTGQINMVLGTNPLLFDRYLEGAIEVDVDALCDGKDVFVCGIMQHIEEAGIHSGDSACSLPAYSLDEDTIAELKRQTREMALALEVGGLMNVQYAIKGGEIYVLEVNPRASRTVPFVAKTIGDPVAKIASRIMAGESLASFGLKEKKLAHTAVKEAVFPFARFPGVDTILGPEMRSTGEVMGLDKAFPIAFAKSQIGAGTDVPESGTVFVSMRDQDKHGVVEAVRSLENAGFKIIATGGTQTFLGEKGINCTKINKVLEGRPHIVDAIKNGEVQLVFNTTEGAQALADSRSMRRAALLQKVPYYTTLAGADAASKGIVAKKSGSLEVRPLQSYFN
;
A
#
# COMPACT_ATOMS: atom_id res chain seq x y z
N CYS A 1 -9.23 -34.53 -8.73
CA CYS A 1 -8.97 -33.23 -9.38
C CYS A 1 -10.30 -32.48 -9.44
N ILE A 2 -10.32 -31.23 -8.99
CA ILE A 2 -11.52 -30.44 -8.70
C ILE A 2 -11.30 -29.00 -9.15
N ILE A 3 -12.37 -28.29 -9.52
CA ILE A 3 -12.35 -26.84 -9.70
C ILE A 3 -12.73 -26.17 -8.39
N ILE A 4 -11.79 -25.45 -7.78
CA ILE A 4 -12.07 -24.71 -6.53
C ILE A 4 -12.90 -23.45 -6.80
N CYS A 5 -12.60 -22.75 -7.89
CA CYS A 5 -13.26 -21.48 -8.20
C CYS A 5 -13.17 -21.19 -9.70
N SER A 6 -14.20 -20.56 -10.24
CA SER A 6 -14.21 -19.95 -11.57
C SER A 6 -14.27 -18.44 -11.44
N ILE A 7 -13.48 -17.73 -12.26
CA ILE A 7 -13.37 -16.28 -12.21
C ILE A 7 -13.65 -15.73 -13.60
N GLU A 8 -14.58 -14.79 -13.70
CA GLU A 8 -14.87 -14.05 -14.94
C GLU A 8 -14.29 -12.65 -14.84
N ASN A 9 -13.62 -12.19 -15.90
CA ASN A 9 -13.06 -10.84 -15.96
C ASN A 9 -14.13 -9.90 -16.51
N VAL A 10 -14.36 -8.77 -15.83
CA VAL A 10 -15.24 -7.70 -16.31
C VAL A 10 -14.53 -6.92 -17.41
N ASP A 11 -13.24 -6.64 -17.22
CA ASP A 11 -12.39 -6.11 -18.28
C ASP A 11 -12.04 -7.23 -19.28
N PRO A 12 -12.27 -7.04 -20.59
CA PRO A 12 -12.05 -8.08 -21.59
C PRO A 12 -10.55 -8.34 -21.86
N MET A 13 -10.27 -9.42 -22.60
CA MET A 13 -8.92 -9.79 -23.06
C MET A 13 -8.17 -8.60 -23.67
N GLY A 14 -6.92 -8.42 -23.25
CA GLY A 14 -6.08 -7.26 -23.59
C GLY A 14 -5.65 -6.46 -22.36
N VAL A 15 -6.40 -6.60 -21.25
CA VAL A 15 -5.99 -6.18 -19.90
C VAL A 15 -5.55 -7.40 -19.11
N HIS A 16 -4.41 -7.32 -18.43
CA HIS A 16 -3.89 -8.39 -17.58
C HIS A 16 -4.86 -8.70 -16.44
N THR A 17 -5.10 -9.97 -16.11
CA THR A 17 -6.04 -10.40 -15.04
C THR A 17 -5.82 -9.68 -13.70
N GLY A 18 -4.56 -9.44 -13.34
CA GLY A 18 -4.16 -8.65 -12.17
C GLY A 18 -4.57 -7.17 -12.19
N ASP A 19 -4.69 -6.56 -13.37
CA ASP A 19 -5.15 -5.19 -13.59
C ASP A 19 -6.63 -5.11 -13.96
N SER A 20 -7.29 -6.26 -14.15
CA SER A 20 -8.73 -6.34 -14.41
C SER A 20 -9.55 -6.32 -13.12
N ILE A 21 -10.75 -5.78 -13.22
CA ILE A 21 -11.87 -6.10 -12.35
C ILE A 21 -12.32 -7.52 -12.67
N THR A 22 -12.49 -8.35 -11.64
CA THR A 22 -12.87 -9.75 -11.80
C THR A 22 -13.95 -10.14 -10.80
N VAL A 23 -14.78 -11.10 -11.17
CA VAL A 23 -15.85 -11.62 -10.31
C VAL A 23 -15.76 -13.13 -10.15
N ALA A 24 -16.23 -13.63 -9.02
CA ALA A 24 -16.47 -15.05 -8.79
C ALA A 24 -17.92 -15.26 -8.29
N PRO A 25 -18.64 -16.29 -8.79
CA PRO A 25 -18.20 -17.24 -9.81
C PRO A 25 -18.24 -16.62 -11.23
N ALA A 26 -17.98 -17.42 -12.27
CA ALA A 26 -18.35 -17.03 -13.64
C ALA A 26 -19.88 -16.87 -13.78
N LEU A 27 -20.34 -15.82 -14.45
CA LEU A 27 -21.75 -15.40 -14.48
C LEU A 27 -22.40 -15.51 -15.86
N THR A 28 -21.62 -15.47 -16.95
CA THR A 28 -22.17 -15.37 -18.31
C THR A 28 -21.94 -16.61 -19.18
N LEU A 29 -21.41 -17.69 -18.62
CA LEU A 29 -21.30 -18.98 -19.29
C LEU A 29 -22.56 -19.82 -19.09
N THR A 30 -23.01 -20.48 -20.15
CA THR A 30 -23.95 -21.60 -19.99
C THR A 30 -23.26 -22.75 -19.27
N ASP A 31 -24.02 -23.62 -18.60
CA ASP A 31 -23.44 -24.81 -17.96
C ASP A 31 -22.65 -25.65 -18.96
N LYS A 32 -23.10 -25.77 -20.22
CA LYS A 32 -22.34 -26.49 -21.27
C LYS A 32 -20.96 -25.89 -21.52
N GLU A 33 -20.87 -24.57 -21.66
CA GLU A 33 -19.60 -23.87 -21.85
C GLU A 33 -18.72 -23.97 -20.61
N TYR A 34 -19.32 -23.91 -19.42
CA TYR A 34 -18.62 -24.11 -18.15
C TYR A 34 -18.03 -25.51 -18.06
N GLN A 35 -18.78 -26.57 -18.36
CA GLN A 35 -18.28 -27.95 -18.36
C GLN A 35 -17.15 -28.14 -19.37
N MET A 36 -17.25 -27.53 -20.56
CA MET A 36 -16.16 -27.56 -21.55
C MET A 36 -14.88 -26.90 -21.01
N MET A 37 -15.01 -25.74 -20.34
CA MET A 37 -13.87 -25.05 -19.72
C MET A 37 -13.29 -25.84 -18.54
N ARG A 38 -14.15 -26.44 -17.72
CA ARG A 38 -13.79 -27.32 -16.61
C ARG A 38 -12.99 -28.52 -17.10
N ASP A 39 -13.50 -29.28 -18.05
CA ASP A 39 -12.82 -30.45 -18.60
C ASP A 39 -11.48 -30.09 -19.22
N ALA A 40 -11.40 -28.98 -19.95
CA ALA A 40 -10.15 -28.46 -20.50
C ALA A 40 -9.14 -28.11 -19.40
N SER A 41 -9.59 -27.50 -18.30
CA SER A 41 -8.72 -27.16 -17.16
C SER A 41 -8.09 -28.42 -16.56
N LEU A 42 -8.90 -29.46 -16.33
CA LEU A 42 -8.42 -30.74 -15.80
C LEU A 42 -7.47 -31.45 -16.78
N ALA A 43 -7.73 -31.37 -18.08
CA ALA A 43 -6.87 -31.94 -19.11
C ALA A 43 -5.50 -31.22 -19.17
N VAL A 44 -5.47 -29.89 -19.07
CA VAL A 44 -4.23 -29.10 -19.04
C VAL A 44 -3.35 -29.49 -17.85
N LEU A 45 -3.92 -29.62 -16.64
CA LEU A 45 -3.13 -30.03 -15.47
C LEU A 45 -2.52 -31.43 -15.63
N ARG A 46 -3.29 -32.37 -16.18
CA ARG A 46 -2.84 -33.74 -16.45
C ARG A 46 -1.71 -33.77 -17.48
N GLU A 47 -1.83 -33.01 -18.57
CA GLU A 47 -0.82 -32.96 -19.63
C GLU A 47 0.48 -32.30 -19.15
N ILE A 48 0.39 -31.23 -18.34
CA ILE A 48 1.57 -30.57 -17.77
C ILE A 48 2.20 -31.40 -16.64
N GLY A 49 1.48 -32.36 -16.07
CA GLY A 49 1.98 -33.25 -15.02
C GLY A 49 1.92 -32.65 -13.61
N VAL A 50 0.95 -31.76 -13.33
CA VAL A 50 0.72 -31.28 -11.96
C VAL A 50 -0.17 -32.28 -11.22
N GLU A 51 0.45 -33.24 -10.53
CA GLU A 51 -0.26 -34.33 -9.84
C GLU A 51 -0.62 -34.02 -8.38
N THR A 52 0.22 -33.24 -7.66
CA THR A 52 0.15 -33.08 -6.20
C THR A 52 0.13 -31.60 -5.77
N GLY A 53 -0.75 -30.79 -6.36
CA GLY A 53 -0.85 -29.38 -6.00
C GLY A 53 -1.96 -28.61 -6.72
N GLY A 54 -2.07 -27.32 -6.40
CA GLY A 54 -2.98 -26.39 -7.08
C GLY A 54 -2.34 -25.72 -8.30
N SER A 55 -3.16 -25.28 -9.24
CA SER A 55 -2.74 -24.52 -10.42
C SER A 55 -3.86 -23.60 -10.90
N ASN A 56 -3.49 -22.57 -11.66
CA ASN A 56 -4.44 -21.68 -12.32
C ASN A 56 -4.35 -21.87 -13.84
N VAL A 57 -5.49 -22.02 -14.51
CA VAL A 57 -5.58 -22.10 -15.98
C VAL A 57 -6.41 -20.91 -16.46
N GLN A 58 -5.94 -20.23 -17.51
CA GLN A 58 -6.61 -19.07 -18.09
C GLN A 58 -7.14 -19.38 -19.48
N PHE A 59 -8.31 -18.83 -19.79
CA PHE A 59 -8.99 -19.02 -21.06
C PHE A 59 -9.47 -17.69 -21.64
N ALA A 60 -9.57 -17.64 -22.97
CA ALA A 60 -10.39 -16.67 -23.67
C ALA A 60 -11.60 -17.38 -24.29
N VAL A 61 -12.78 -16.78 -24.13
CA VAL A 61 -14.03 -17.25 -24.74
C VAL A 61 -14.51 -16.19 -25.73
N ASN A 62 -14.78 -16.59 -26.97
CA ASN A 62 -15.42 -15.70 -27.93
C ASN A 62 -16.93 -15.60 -27.59
N PRO A 63 -17.44 -14.40 -27.24
CA PRO A 63 -18.84 -14.24 -26.81
C PRO A 63 -19.86 -14.48 -27.93
N GLU A 64 -19.46 -14.47 -29.20
CA GLU A 64 -20.38 -14.68 -30.33
C GLU A 64 -20.72 -16.15 -30.57
N ASN A 65 -19.81 -17.07 -30.22
CA ASN A 65 -19.93 -18.48 -30.62
C ASN A 65 -19.40 -19.50 -29.58
N GLY A 66 -18.97 -19.04 -28.40
CA GLY A 66 -18.47 -19.91 -27.34
C GLY A 66 -17.11 -20.54 -27.63
N ARG A 67 -16.38 -20.10 -28.67
CA ARG A 67 -15.04 -20.65 -28.98
C ARG A 67 -14.10 -20.42 -27.78
N LEU A 68 -13.64 -21.51 -27.19
CA LEU A 68 -12.72 -21.54 -26.06
C LEU A 68 -11.25 -21.65 -26.55
N VAL A 69 -10.37 -20.84 -25.98
CA VAL A 69 -8.91 -20.86 -26.24
C VAL A 69 -8.17 -20.86 -24.91
N VAL A 70 -7.27 -21.82 -24.70
CA VAL A 70 -6.34 -21.82 -23.55
C VAL A 70 -5.28 -20.74 -23.75
N ILE A 71 -5.08 -19.89 -22.75
CA ILE A 71 -4.11 -18.79 -22.80
C ILE A 71 -2.80 -19.18 -22.14
N GLU A 72 -2.87 -19.58 -20.87
CA GLU A 72 -1.71 -20.03 -20.10
C GLU A 72 -2.15 -20.93 -18.94
N MET A 73 -1.17 -21.60 -18.32
CA MET A 73 -1.35 -22.22 -17.02
C MET A 73 -0.17 -21.88 -16.10
N ASN A 74 -0.47 -21.66 -14.83
CA ASN A 74 0.49 -21.33 -13.79
C ASN A 74 0.61 -22.53 -12.84
N PRO A 75 1.72 -23.30 -12.87
CA PRO A 75 1.88 -24.55 -12.09
C PRO A 75 2.27 -24.27 -10.63
N ARG A 76 1.52 -23.38 -9.97
CA ARG A 76 1.75 -22.92 -8.59
C ARG A 76 0.52 -22.18 -8.07
N VAL A 77 0.54 -21.85 -6.78
CA VAL A 77 -0.33 -20.80 -6.21
C VAL A 77 -0.06 -19.45 -6.90
N SER A 78 -1.09 -18.63 -6.98
CA SER A 78 -1.10 -17.32 -7.64
C SER A 78 -1.93 -16.32 -6.82
N ARG A 79 -1.91 -15.05 -7.24
CA ARG A 79 -2.85 -14.06 -6.68
C ARG A 79 -4.31 -14.50 -6.87
N SER A 80 -4.63 -15.11 -8.01
CA SER A 80 -5.96 -15.66 -8.28
C SER A 80 -6.29 -16.84 -7.35
N SER A 81 -5.32 -17.65 -6.92
CA SER A 81 -5.59 -18.69 -5.92
C SER A 81 -5.81 -18.11 -4.52
N ALA A 82 -5.12 -17.01 -4.16
CA ALA A 82 -5.39 -16.30 -2.91
C ALA A 82 -6.81 -15.72 -2.93
N LEU A 83 -7.17 -14.98 -4.00
CA LEU A 83 -8.53 -14.49 -4.24
C LEU A 83 -9.57 -15.61 -4.18
N ALA A 84 -9.34 -16.73 -4.88
CA ALA A 84 -10.24 -17.88 -4.86
C ALA A 84 -10.39 -18.50 -3.46
N SER A 85 -9.30 -18.56 -2.68
CA SER A 85 -9.35 -19.09 -1.32
C SER A 85 -10.22 -18.21 -0.42
N LYS A 86 -10.09 -16.88 -0.55
CA LYS A 86 -10.95 -15.93 0.20
C LYS A 86 -12.39 -15.96 -0.30
N ALA A 87 -12.59 -16.02 -1.61
CA ALA A 87 -13.92 -16.05 -2.21
C ALA A 87 -14.73 -17.29 -1.79
N THR A 88 -14.08 -18.44 -1.64
CA THR A 88 -14.77 -19.72 -1.41
C THR A 88 -14.66 -20.24 0.02
N GLY A 89 -13.72 -19.71 0.81
CA GLY A 89 -13.32 -20.26 2.10
C GLY A 89 -12.45 -21.53 2.00
N PHE A 90 -12.16 -22.03 0.79
CA PHE A 90 -11.31 -23.21 0.60
C PHE A 90 -9.81 -22.84 0.65
N PRO A 91 -9.00 -23.36 1.58
CA PRO A 91 -7.62 -22.92 1.78
C PRO A 91 -6.64 -23.59 0.81
N ILE A 92 -6.61 -23.12 -0.45
CA ILE A 92 -5.88 -23.78 -1.56
C ILE A 92 -4.41 -24.07 -1.22
N ALA A 93 -3.68 -23.10 -0.66
CA ALA A 93 -2.26 -23.26 -0.34
C ALA A 93 -2.03 -24.29 0.78
N LYS A 94 -2.89 -24.31 1.80
CA LYS A 94 -2.85 -25.25 2.93
C LYS A 94 -3.10 -26.68 2.45
N ILE A 95 -4.09 -26.87 1.59
CA ILE A 95 -4.41 -28.17 0.98
C ILE A 95 -3.29 -28.60 0.02
N ALA A 96 -2.83 -27.72 -0.87
CA ALA A 96 -1.75 -28.03 -1.81
C ALA A 96 -0.44 -28.46 -1.10
N ALA A 97 -0.11 -27.84 0.03
CA ALA A 97 1.06 -28.23 0.83
C ALA A 97 0.92 -29.66 1.40
N LYS A 98 -0.29 -30.06 1.83
CA LYS A 98 -0.55 -31.43 2.31
C LYS A 98 -0.52 -32.45 1.16
N LEU A 99 -1.10 -32.11 0.00
CA LEU A 99 -1.03 -32.97 -1.20
C LEU A 99 0.42 -33.23 -1.64
N ALA A 100 1.28 -32.21 -1.56
CA ALA A 100 2.70 -32.32 -1.94
C ALA A 100 3.52 -33.31 -1.09
N ILE A 101 3.03 -33.69 0.10
CA ILE A 101 3.65 -34.69 0.97
C ILE A 101 2.89 -36.03 0.97
N GLY A 102 2.01 -36.25 -0.01
CA GLY A 102 1.40 -37.55 -0.30
C GLY A 102 -0.04 -37.75 0.17
N TYR A 103 -0.67 -36.75 0.79
CA TYR A 103 -2.11 -36.83 1.09
C TYR A 103 -2.94 -36.81 -0.19
N THR A 104 -4.13 -37.41 -0.14
CA THR A 104 -5.17 -37.23 -1.17
C THR A 104 -6.29 -36.32 -0.67
N LEU A 105 -7.08 -35.74 -1.59
CA LEU A 105 -8.12 -34.77 -1.23
C LEU A 105 -9.21 -35.35 -0.30
N ASP A 106 -9.50 -36.63 -0.43
CA ASP A 106 -10.50 -37.37 0.37
C ASP A 106 -10.02 -37.68 1.79
N GLU A 107 -8.71 -37.65 2.04
CA GLU A 107 -8.11 -37.80 3.38
C GLU A 107 -8.10 -36.49 4.16
N LEU A 108 -8.33 -35.36 3.49
CA LEU A 108 -8.26 -34.03 4.08
C LEU A 108 -9.66 -33.54 4.42
N GLU A 109 -9.81 -32.97 5.61
CA GLU A 109 -11.03 -32.34 6.07
C GLU A 109 -11.21 -30.93 5.49
N ASN A 110 -12.46 -30.51 5.31
CA ASN A 110 -12.81 -29.13 4.98
C ASN A 110 -12.85 -28.28 6.26
N ASP A 111 -11.89 -27.36 6.38
CA ASP A 111 -11.67 -26.56 7.58
C ASP A 111 -12.92 -25.80 8.04
N ILE A 112 -13.65 -25.14 7.12
CA ILE A 112 -14.73 -24.22 7.50
C ILE A 112 -16.05 -24.90 7.85
N THR A 113 -16.28 -26.14 7.41
CA THR A 113 -17.42 -26.96 7.87
C THR A 113 -17.09 -27.74 9.14
N GLY A 114 -15.96 -27.45 9.79
CA GLY A 114 -15.51 -28.14 11.00
C GLY A 114 -15.18 -29.62 10.77
N GLY A 115 -14.73 -29.96 9.55
CA GLY A 115 -14.40 -31.34 9.17
C GLY A 115 -15.61 -32.23 8.85
N ALA A 116 -16.81 -31.66 8.73
CA ALA A 116 -18.02 -32.42 8.37
C ALA A 116 -17.97 -32.96 6.93
N THR A 117 -17.18 -32.35 6.05
CA THR A 117 -17.01 -32.74 4.65
C THR A 117 -15.52 -32.90 4.33
N PRO A 118 -15.14 -33.75 3.34
CA PRO A 118 -13.75 -33.81 2.87
C PRO A 118 -13.38 -32.57 2.04
N ALA A 119 -12.10 -32.40 1.71
CA ALA A 119 -11.60 -31.39 0.78
C ALA A 119 -11.79 -31.80 -0.70
N SER A 120 -12.29 -33.01 -0.97
CA SER A 120 -12.55 -33.55 -2.30
C SER A 120 -13.93 -33.16 -2.87
N PHE A 121 -14.20 -31.85 -2.97
CA PHE A 121 -15.45 -31.31 -3.53
C PHE A 121 -15.17 -30.01 -4.31
N GLU A 122 -16.14 -29.57 -5.11
CA GLU A 122 -16.08 -28.26 -5.77
C GLU A 122 -16.94 -27.28 -4.94
N PRO A 123 -16.36 -26.16 -4.45
CA PRO A 123 -17.12 -25.16 -3.72
C PRO A 123 -18.32 -24.61 -4.50
N SER A 124 -19.41 -24.42 -3.77
CA SER A 124 -20.58 -23.67 -4.24
C SER A 124 -20.75 -22.44 -3.37
N ILE A 125 -20.96 -21.28 -3.98
CA ILE A 125 -21.16 -20.01 -3.27
C ILE A 125 -22.52 -19.43 -3.63
N ASP A 126 -23.20 -18.86 -2.64
CA ASP A 126 -24.52 -18.25 -2.76
C ASP A 126 -24.45 -16.71 -2.75
N TYR A 127 -23.31 -16.19 -3.19
CA TYR A 127 -22.98 -14.77 -3.27
C TYR A 127 -22.09 -14.51 -4.49
N VAL A 128 -21.90 -13.22 -4.79
CA VAL A 128 -20.97 -12.73 -5.80
C VAL A 128 -19.80 -12.05 -5.09
N VAL A 129 -18.60 -12.38 -5.54
CA VAL A 129 -17.36 -11.75 -5.10
C VAL A 129 -16.86 -10.84 -6.22
N THR A 130 -16.48 -9.61 -5.90
CA THR A 130 -15.88 -8.66 -6.85
C THR A 130 -14.51 -8.24 -6.35
N LYS A 131 -13.50 -8.35 -7.21
CA LYS A 131 -12.16 -7.81 -7.00
C LYS A 131 -11.94 -6.60 -7.89
N ILE A 132 -11.37 -5.53 -7.33
CA ILE A 132 -10.94 -4.32 -8.06
C ILE A 132 -9.46 -4.05 -7.77
N PRO A 133 -8.61 -3.84 -8.80
CA PRO A 133 -7.20 -3.52 -8.59
C PRO A 133 -7.00 -2.08 -8.08
N ARG A 134 -6.01 -1.91 -7.22
CA ARG A 134 -5.54 -0.60 -6.74
C ARG A 134 -4.29 -0.19 -7.53
N PHE A 135 -4.31 1.01 -8.10
CA PHE A 135 -3.19 1.58 -8.88
C PHE A 135 -2.56 2.75 -8.16
N ALA A 136 -1.35 3.19 -8.53
CA ALA A 136 -0.69 4.35 -7.93
C ALA A 136 0.01 5.25 -8.97
N PHE A 137 -0.63 5.47 -10.13
CA PHE A 137 -0.05 6.25 -11.24
C PHE A 137 0.32 7.69 -10.84
N GLU A 138 -0.35 8.27 -9.85
CA GLU A 138 -0.04 9.58 -9.28
C GLU A 138 1.40 9.67 -8.74
N LYS A 139 2.01 8.53 -8.36
CA LYS A 139 3.40 8.47 -7.88
C LYS A 139 4.44 8.32 -9.00
N PHE A 140 3.97 8.16 -10.24
CA PHE A 140 4.78 7.80 -11.40
C PHE A 140 4.53 8.78 -12.57
N PRO A 141 4.79 10.09 -12.37
CA PRO A 141 4.58 11.09 -13.42
C PRO A 141 5.41 10.75 -14.66
N GLY A 142 4.76 10.84 -15.83
CA GLY A 142 5.33 10.44 -17.12
C GLY A 142 5.08 8.98 -17.52
N SER A 143 4.39 8.18 -16.69
CA SER A 143 3.83 6.89 -17.10
C SER A 143 2.37 7.04 -17.51
N GLU A 144 2.03 6.54 -18.69
CA GLU A 144 0.64 6.54 -19.17
C GLU A 144 -0.23 5.55 -18.37
N PRO A 145 -1.42 5.97 -17.90
CA PRO A 145 -2.34 5.15 -17.11
C PRO A 145 -3.13 4.13 -17.95
N THR A 146 -2.65 3.79 -19.14
CA THR A 146 -3.25 2.76 -19.99
C THR A 146 -2.97 1.36 -19.44
N LEU A 147 -4.02 0.58 -19.24
CA LEU A 147 -3.92 -0.82 -18.82
C LEU A 147 -3.66 -1.72 -20.03
N THR A 148 -2.75 -2.68 -19.88
CA THR A 148 -2.32 -3.58 -20.96
C THR A 148 -2.17 -5.01 -20.43
N THR A 149 -1.54 -5.90 -21.20
CA THR A 149 -1.15 -7.24 -20.75
C THR A 149 -0.03 -7.25 -19.71
N ALA A 150 0.61 -6.10 -19.44
CA ALA A 150 1.61 -5.97 -18.38
C ALA A 150 1.00 -5.29 -17.15
N MET A 151 1.02 -6.00 -16.03
CA MET A 151 0.43 -5.56 -14.76
C MET A 151 1.13 -4.33 -14.15
N LYS A 152 0.32 -3.34 -13.76
CA LYS A 152 0.71 -2.05 -13.15
C LYS A 152 0.00 -1.76 -11.83
N SER A 153 -1.00 -2.56 -11.43
CA SER A 153 -1.62 -2.48 -10.11
C SER A 153 -0.61 -2.79 -8.98
N VAL A 154 -0.80 -2.13 -7.84
CA VAL A 154 0.03 -2.24 -6.62
C VAL A 154 -0.65 -2.99 -5.47
N GLY A 155 -1.93 -3.33 -5.65
CA GLY A 155 -2.72 -4.11 -4.71
C GLY A 155 -4.13 -4.36 -5.26
N GLU A 156 -5.01 -4.88 -4.43
CA GLU A 156 -6.40 -5.18 -4.80
C GLU A 156 -7.32 -5.17 -3.58
N VAL A 157 -8.58 -4.80 -3.81
CA VAL A 157 -9.68 -4.94 -2.84
C VAL A 157 -10.60 -6.04 -3.32
N MET A 158 -11.17 -6.80 -2.38
CA MET A 158 -12.23 -7.74 -2.64
C MET A 158 -13.47 -7.34 -1.82
N ALA A 159 -14.65 -7.57 -2.37
CA ALA A 159 -15.90 -7.45 -1.63
C ALA A 159 -16.85 -8.59 -1.99
N ILE A 160 -17.82 -8.82 -1.12
CA ILE A 160 -18.81 -9.89 -1.25
C ILE A 160 -20.20 -9.28 -1.07
N GLY A 161 -21.13 -9.63 -1.95
CA GLY A 161 -22.53 -9.24 -1.87
C GLY A 161 -23.43 -10.35 -2.39
N ARG A 162 -24.72 -10.34 -2.03
CA ARG A 162 -25.69 -11.35 -2.52
C ARG A 162 -26.06 -11.19 -3.99
N ASN A 163 -25.62 -10.09 -4.60
CA ASN A 163 -25.74 -9.82 -6.03
C ASN A 163 -24.54 -8.99 -6.50
N PHE A 164 -24.38 -8.89 -7.83
CA PHE A 164 -23.26 -8.17 -8.43
C PHE A 164 -23.25 -6.67 -8.10
N GLN A 165 -24.41 -6.00 -8.07
CA GLN A 165 -24.49 -4.57 -7.77
C GLN A 165 -23.97 -4.28 -6.35
N GLU A 166 -24.41 -5.06 -5.37
CA GLU A 166 -23.96 -4.98 -3.98
C GLU A 166 -22.46 -5.22 -3.86
N SER A 167 -21.96 -6.31 -4.45
CA SER A 167 -20.55 -6.66 -4.44
C SER A 167 -19.68 -5.60 -5.11
N LEU A 168 -20.10 -5.08 -6.27
CA LEU A 168 -19.38 -4.04 -7.01
C LEU A 168 -19.30 -2.74 -6.21
N GLN A 169 -20.42 -2.24 -5.67
CA GLN A 169 -20.41 -0.97 -4.93
C GLN A 169 -19.65 -1.07 -3.61
N LYS A 170 -19.66 -2.25 -2.94
CA LYS A 170 -18.78 -2.53 -1.80
C LYS A 170 -17.30 -2.49 -2.18
N ALA A 171 -16.93 -3.12 -3.29
CA ALA A 171 -15.55 -3.09 -3.76
C ALA A 171 -15.08 -1.67 -4.13
N LEU A 172 -15.95 -0.86 -4.76
CA LEU A 172 -15.64 0.52 -5.13
C LEU A 172 -15.37 1.39 -3.89
N ARG A 173 -16.25 1.33 -2.87
CA ARG A 173 -16.04 2.12 -1.64
C ARG A 173 -14.90 1.61 -0.77
N GLY A 174 -14.59 0.30 -0.84
CA GLY A 174 -13.44 -0.30 -0.17
C GLY A 174 -12.11 -0.09 -0.88
N LEU A 175 -12.08 0.56 -2.05
CA LEU A 175 -10.85 0.74 -2.85
C LEU A 175 -9.88 1.77 -2.25
N GLU A 176 -10.34 2.55 -1.26
CA GLU A 176 -9.55 3.56 -0.58
C GLU A 176 -9.02 4.64 -1.55
N THR A 177 -9.85 5.03 -2.51
CA THR A 177 -9.61 6.13 -3.47
C THR A 177 -10.57 7.30 -3.27
N GLY A 178 -11.43 7.24 -2.25
CA GLY A 178 -12.48 8.24 -1.99
C GLY A 178 -13.77 8.02 -2.78
N LEU A 179 -13.90 6.89 -3.47
CA LEU A 179 -15.15 6.51 -4.14
C LEU A 179 -16.19 6.07 -3.10
N ASN A 180 -17.44 6.38 -3.35
CA ASN A 180 -18.59 5.97 -2.54
C ASN A 180 -19.51 5.00 -3.31
N GLY A 181 -19.28 4.81 -4.61
CA GLY A 181 -19.99 3.90 -5.50
C GLY A 181 -19.53 4.10 -6.93
N LEU A 182 -20.48 4.10 -7.88
CA LEU A 182 -20.22 4.54 -9.25
C LEU A 182 -20.21 6.07 -9.30
N ASP A 183 -19.19 6.73 -8.75
CA ASP A 183 -19.13 8.19 -8.74
C ASP A 183 -19.04 8.80 -10.16
N GLU A 184 -19.42 10.06 -10.30
CA GLU A 184 -19.31 10.82 -11.54
C GLU A 184 -17.85 10.94 -12.00
N ALA A 185 -17.62 10.80 -13.31
CA ALA A 185 -16.28 10.86 -13.90
C ALA A 185 -16.13 12.08 -14.80
N GLU A 186 -15.01 12.79 -14.66
CA GLU A 186 -14.61 13.83 -15.62
C GLU A 186 -14.13 13.17 -16.92
N ILE A 187 -14.80 13.47 -18.04
CA ILE A 187 -14.41 13.00 -19.37
C ILE A 187 -13.80 14.19 -20.15
N PRO A 188 -12.51 14.13 -20.53
CA PRO A 188 -11.88 15.19 -21.32
C PRO A 188 -12.64 15.45 -22.63
N GLY A 189 -12.96 16.72 -22.89
CA GLY A 189 -13.68 17.15 -24.10
C GLY A 189 -15.22 17.06 -24.01
N LEU A 190 -15.76 16.52 -22.91
CA LEU A 190 -17.21 16.52 -22.66
C LEU A 190 -17.71 17.96 -22.42
N GLY A 191 -18.82 18.34 -23.05
CA GLY A 191 -19.40 19.68 -23.02
C GLY A 191 -18.76 20.67 -24.01
N MET A 192 -17.82 20.22 -24.86
CA MET A 192 -17.13 21.07 -25.85
C MET A 192 -17.68 20.93 -27.28
N GLY A 193 -18.76 20.16 -27.46
CA GLY A 193 -19.52 20.08 -28.72
C GLY A 193 -19.33 18.79 -29.52
N ASP A 194 -18.35 17.94 -29.17
CA ASP A 194 -18.15 16.59 -29.75
C ASP A 194 -18.17 15.50 -28.66
N ASP A 195 -19.18 15.60 -27.82
CA ASP A 195 -19.33 14.82 -26.58
C ASP A 195 -19.37 13.31 -26.83
N ALA A 196 -20.01 12.89 -27.93
CA ALA A 196 -20.11 11.48 -28.29
C ALA A 196 -18.73 10.86 -28.59
N ASN A 197 -17.84 11.59 -29.28
CA ASN A 197 -16.48 11.11 -29.56
C ASN A 197 -15.60 11.18 -28.31
N ALA A 198 -15.76 12.20 -27.46
CA ALA A 198 -15.08 12.30 -26.18
C ALA A 198 -15.38 11.08 -25.27
N ILE A 199 -16.67 10.73 -25.14
CA ILE A 199 -17.10 9.56 -24.36
C ILE A 199 -16.55 8.27 -24.98
N ARG A 200 -16.65 8.09 -26.31
CA ARG A 200 -16.11 6.91 -27.01
C ARG A 200 -14.61 6.75 -26.79
N ALA A 201 -13.84 7.83 -26.82
CA ALA A 201 -12.41 7.81 -26.56
C ALA A 201 -12.11 7.36 -25.11
N ALA A 202 -12.87 7.87 -24.14
CA ALA A 202 -12.68 7.54 -22.73
C ALA A 202 -13.00 6.08 -22.40
N ILE A 203 -14.07 5.51 -22.98
CA ILE A 203 -14.47 4.12 -22.69
C ILE A 203 -13.69 3.08 -23.50
N SER A 204 -13.12 3.46 -24.66
CA SER A 204 -12.37 2.53 -25.51
C SER A 204 -10.95 2.28 -25.03
N THR A 205 -10.36 3.20 -24.27
CA THR A 205 -9.03 3.04 -23.69
C THR A 205 -9.12 2.42 -22.29
N PRO A 206 -8.56 1.23 -22.04
CA PRO A 206 -8.48 0.66 -20.70
C PRO A 206 -7.67 1.56 -19.77
N THR A 207 -8.30 2.08 -18.73
CA THR A 207 -7.69 2.92 -17.69
C THR A 207 -8.25 2.52 -16.32
N PRO A 208 -7.57 2.84 -15.20
CA PRO A 208 -8.09 2.58 -13.85
C PRO A 208 -9.49 3.13 -13.58
N THR A 209 -9.86 4.23 -14.24
CA THR A 209 -11.16 4.92 -14.07
C THR A 209 -12.17 4.56 -15.15
N ARG A 210 -11.85 3.65 -16.08
CA ARG A 210 -12.72 3.31 -17.22
C ARG A 210 -14.13 2.89 -16.80
N LEU A 211 -14.27 2.14 -15.71
CA LEU A 211 -15.59 1.73 -15.22
C LEU A 211 -16.48 2.94 -14.86
N LEU A 212 -15.90 3.98 -14.26
CA LEU A 212 -16.61 5.22 -13.94
C LEU A 212 -16.95 6.00 -15.21
N ALA A 213 -16.05 6.04 -16.21
CA ALA A 213 -16.33 6.63 -17.52
C ALA A 213 -17.48 5.90 -18.25
N VAL A 214 -17.57 4.57 -18.10
CA VAL A 214 -18.69 3.76 -18.62
C VAL A 214 -20.00 4.12 -17.92
N ALA A 215 -20.00 4.27 -16.58
CA ALA A 215 -21.18 4.74 -15.86
C ALA A 215 -21.57 6.17 -16.26
N GLN A 216 -20.59 7.06 -16.48
CA GLN A 216 -20.84 8.41 -16.99
C GLN A 216 -21.45 8.38 -18.39
N ALA A 217 -20.97 7.51 -19.29
CA ALA A 217 -21.55 7.34 -20.62
C ALA A 217 -23.05 6.97 -20.56
N MET A 218 -23.44 6.14 -19.58
CA MET A 218 -24.86 5.81 -19.34
C MET A 218 -25.66 7.04 -18.88
N ARG A 219 -25.08 7.90 -18.03
CA ARG A 219 -25.72 9.15 -17.58
C ARG A 219 -25.93 10.14 -18.72
N GLU A 220 -25.01 10.20 -19.67
CA GLU A 220 -25.12 11.02 -20.89
C GLU A 220 -26.05 10.41 -21.96
N GLY A 221 -26.72 9.29 -21.66
CA GLY A 221 -27.71 8.67 -22.54
C GLY A 221 -27.14 7.83 -23.68
N MET A 222 -25.86 7.45 -23.64
CA MET A 222 -25.29 6.52 -24.62
C MET A 222 -25.92 5.14 -24.48
N SER A 223 -26.24 4.50 -25.61
CA SER A 223 -26.84 3.16 -25.61
C SER A 223 -25.87 2.11 -25.09
N LEU A 224 -26.40 1.06 -24.43
CA LEU A 224 -25.56 -0.06 -23.95
C LEU A 224 -24.84 -0.78 -25.10
N GLU A 225 -25.41 -0.77 -26.31
CA GLU A 225 -24.80 -1.33 -27.50
C GLU A 225 -23.57 -0.51 -27.94
N ASP A 226 -23.68 0.83 -27.97
CA ASP A 226 -22.56 1.71 -28.27
C ASP A 226 -21.45 1.59 -27.21
N ILE A 227 -21.83 1.50 -25.93
CA ILE A 227 -20.89 1.30 -24.83
C ILE A 227 -20.17 -0.04 -24.98
N TYR A 228 -20.89 -1.12 -25.23
CA TYR A 228 -20.31 -2.45 -25.50
C TYR A 228 -19.34 -2.39 -26.70
N ASN A 229 -19.72 -1.71 -27.77
CA ASN A 229 -18.88 -1.57 -28.95
C ASN A 229 -17.58 -0.80 -28.66
N GLY A 230 -17.62 0.17 -27.74
CA GLY A 230 -16.45 0.93 -27.30
C GLY A 230 -15.52 0.15 -26.37
N CYS A 231 -16.05 -0.49 -25.32
CA CYS A 231 -15.23 -1.05 -24.23
C CYS A 231 -15.13 -2.58 -24.20
N LYS A 232 -16.05 -3.29 -24.88
CA LYS A 232 -16.18 -4.76 -24.92
C LYS A 232 -16.42 -5.43 -23.56
N ILE A 233 -16.83 -4.67 -22.53
CA ILE A 233 -17.34 -5.21 -21.26
C ILE A 233 -18.66 -5.95 -21.53
N THR A 234 -18.80 -7.18 -21.05
CA THR A 234 -19.96 -8.05 -21.36
C THR A 234 -21.29 -7.33 -21.08
N PRO A 235 -22.29 -7.41 -21.99
CA PRO A 235 -23.57 -6.70 -21.85
C PRO A 235 -24.32 -6.95 -20.54
N TRP A 236 -24.13 -8.12 -19.93
CA TRP A 236 -24.72 -8.44 -18.62
C TRP A 236 -24.24 -7.47 -17.53
N PHE A 237 -22.93 -7.21 -17.43
CA PHE A 237 -22.37 -6.26 -16.46
C PHE A 237 -22.84 -4.83 -16.75
N LEU A 238 -22.86 -4.44 -18.03
CA LEU A 238 -23.33 -3.12 -18.45
C LEU A 238 -24.79 -2.88 -18.05
N LYS A 239 -25.65 -3.90 -18.19
CA LYS A 239 -27.05 -3.82 -17.75
C LYS A 239 -27.16 -3.65 -16.23
N GLN A 240 -26.39 -4.41 -15.46
CA GLN A 240 -26.39 -4.29 -14.00
C GLN A 240 -25.93 -2.90 -13.53
N MET A 241 -24.93 -2.32 -14.19
CA MET A 241 -24.48 -0.95 -13.95
C MET A 241 -25.53 0.08 -14.35
N ALA A 242 -26.21 -0.11 -15.49
CA ALA A 242 -27.27 0.78 -15.94
C ALA A 242 -28.42 0.84 -14.93
N GLU A 243 -28.80 -0.30 -14.34
CA GLU A 243 -29.82 -0.35 -13.28
C GLU A 243 -29.39 0.44 -12.02
N ILE A 244 -28.10 0.47 -11.68
CA ILE A 244 -27.57 1.33 -10.61
C ILE A 244 -27.74 2.80 -11.00
N VAL A 245 -27.28 3.19 -12.20
CA VAL A 245 -27.36 4.57 -12.69
C VAL A 245 -28.81 5.07 -12.80
N GLU A 246 -29.73 4.23 -13.25
CA GLU A 246 -31.17 4.53 -13.27
C GLU A 246 -31.73 4.74 -11.86
N MET A 247 -31.26 3.96 -10.88
CA MET A 247 -31.65 4.15 -9.48
C MET A 247 -31.07 5.44 -8.90
N GLU A 248 -29.83 5.80 -9.25
CA GLU A 248 -29.25 7.10 -8.87
C GLU A 248 -30.11 8.26 -9.37
N ALA A 249 -30.55 8.20 -10.64
CA ALA A 249 -31.43 9.21 -11.22
C ALA A 249 -32.76 9.33 -10.45
N LYS A 250 -33.37 8.18 -10.08
CA LYS A 250 -34.61 8.17 -9.27
C LYS A 250 -34.41 8.77 -7.89
N VAL A 251 -33.29 8.48 -7.23
CA VAL A 251 -32.96 9.07 -5.92
C VAL A 251 -32.71 10.57 -6.01
N ARG A 252 -32.04 11.04 -7.08
CA ARG A 252 -31.86 12.48 -7.33
C ARG A 252 -33.20 13.19 -7.56
N GLU A 253 -34.10 12.58 -8.30
CA GLU A 253 -35.40 13.18 -8.66
C GLU A 253 -36.41 13.16 -7.51
N HIS A 254 -36.49 12.05 -6.77
CA HIS A 254 -37.55 11.82 -5.78
C HIS A 254 -37.08 11.83 -4.33
N GLY A 255 -35.77 11.94 -4.09
CA GLY A 255 -35.18 11.82 -2.76
C GLY A 255 -35.12 10.37 -2.26
N LEU A 256 -34.85 10.20 -0.96
CA LEU A 256 -34.75 8.88 -0.35
C LEU A 256 -36.13 8.27 -0.03
N PRO A 257 -36.27 6.94 -0.17
CA PRO A 257 -37.48 6.27 0.30
C PRO A 257 -37.65 6.44 1.82
N THR A 258 -38.88 6.76 2.24
CA THR A 258 -39.25 6.95 3.66
C THR A 258 -39.80 5.69 4.33
N ASN A 259 -39.74 4.54 3.65
CA ASN A 259 -40.17 3.26 4.19
C ASN A 259 -39.05 2.22 4.16
N ALA A 260 -39.02 1.37 5.18
CA ALA A 260 -37.97 0.40 5.41
C ALA A 260 -37.79 -0.59 4.24
N THR A 261 -38.87 -1.00 3.58
CA THR A 261 -38.82 -1.97 2.47
C THR A 261 -38.09 -1.40 1.26
N MET A 262 -38.43 -0.18 0.85
CA MET A 262 -37.82 0.47 -0.31
C MET A 262 -36.40 0.94 -0.01
N LEU A 263 -36.14 1.44 1.20
CA LEU A 263 -34.78 1.79 1.60
C LEU A 263 -33.88 0.54 1.65
N ARG A 264 -34.38 -0.59 2.18
CA ARG A 264 -33.65 -1.86 2.15
C ARG A 264 -33.38 -2.34 0.72
N LYS A 265 -34.36 -2.20 -0.19
CA LYS A 265 -34.15 -2.51 -1.62
C LYS A 265 -33.06 -1.64 -2.25
N LEU A 266 -33.01 -0.37 -1.87
CA LEU A 266 -31.95 0.54 -2.31
C LEU A 266 -30.58 0.07 -1.76
N LYS A 267 -30.50 -0.19 -0.46
CA LYS A 267 -29.28 -0.69 0.18
C LYS A 267 -28.84 -2.06 -0.34
N SER A 268 -29.77 -2.94 -0.75
CA SER A 268 -29.46 -4.25 -1.35
C SER A 268 -28.84 -4.16 -2.74
N MET A 269 -28.85 -2.99 -3.38
CA MET A 269 -28.08 -2.71 -4.59
C MET A 269 -26.63 -2.28 -4.27
N GLY A 270 -26.27 -2.15 -2.99
CA GLY A 270 -24.93 -1.78 -2.53
C GLY A 270 -24.67 -0.30 -2.27
N PHE A 271 -25.68 0.56 -2.42
CA PHE A 271 -25.53 2.00 -2.20
C PHE A 271 -25.04 2.31 -0.78
N SER A 272 -23.90 2.99 -0.67
CA SER A 272 -23.41 3.51 0.61
C SER A 272 -24.24 4.71 1.08
N ASP A 273 -24.26 4.96 2.37
CA ASP A 273 -24.86 6.15 2.97
C ASP A 273 -24.20 7.43 2.41
N ALA A 274 -22.89 7.39 2.15
CA ALA A 274 -22.16 8.49 1.52
C ALA A 274 -22.60 8.74 0.06
N ARG A 275 -22.86 7.69 -0.74
CA ARG A 275 -23.38 7.87 -2.10
C ARG A 275 -24.81 8.40 -2.09
N LEU A 276 -25.65 7.89 -1.21
CA LEU A 276 -27.03 8.40 -1.06
C LEU A 276 -27.06 9.86 -0.60
N ALA A 277 -26.15 10.24 0.29
CA ALA A 277 -25.95 11.61 0.72
C ALA A 277 -25.56 12.53 -0.44
N SER A 278 -24.59 12.14 -1.28
CA SER A 278 -24.17 12.95 -2.43
C SER A 278 -25.26 13.09 -3.50
N LEU A 279 -26.06 12.03 -3.73
CA LEU A 279 -27.19 12.06 -4.67
C LEU A 279 -28.33 12.98 -4.20
N THR A 280 -28.50 13.15 -2.89
CA THR A 280 -29.61 13.93 -2.31
C THR A 280 -29.17 15.26 -1.67
N ASN A 281 -27.88 15.61 -1.76
CA ASN A 281 -27.29 16.80 -1.13
C ASN A 281 -27.55 16.87 0.39
N GLN A 282 -27.40 15.72 1.07
CA GLN A 282 -27.50 15.54 2.51
C GLN A 282 -26.14 15.11 3.10
N ASN A 283 -26.04 14.92 4.41
CA ASN A 283 -24.86 14.30 5.03
C ASN A 283 -25.06 12.79 5.17
N ALA A 284 -23.97 12.02 5.13
CA ALA A 284 -24.01 10.58 5.36
C ALA A 284 -24.61 10.21 6.73
N SER A 285 -24.39 11.04 7.75
CA SER A 285 -24.98 10.87 9.09
C SER A 285 -26.51 10.95 9.09
N ASP A 286 -27.10 11.76 8.21
CA ASP A 286 -28.55 11.91 8.10
C ASP A 286 -29.16 10.64 7.48
N ILE A 287 -28.45 10.04 6.52
CA ILE A 287 -28.86 8.77 5.91
C ILE A 287 -28.76 7.62 6.91
N ALA A 288 -27.66 7.58 7.69
CA ALA A 288 -27.49 6.60 8.76
C ALA A 288 -28.57 6.74 9.84
N ALA A 289 -28.95 7.97 10.22
CA ALA A 289 -30.03 8.23 11.15
C ALA A 289 -31.38 7.73 10.60
N LEU A 290 -31.70 8.03 9.34
CA LEU A 290 -32.91 7.52 8.67
C LEU A 290 -32.95 5.99 8.65
N ARG A 291 -31.82 5.32 8.37
CA ARG A 291 -31.74 3.86 8.43
C ARG A 291 -32.05 3.33 9.83
N GLY A 292 -31.48 3.96 10.87
CA GLY A 292 -31.74 3.61 12.26
C GLY A 292 -33.21 3.81 12.66
N GLU A 293 -33.83 4.91 12.26
CA GLU A 293 -35.26 5.16 12.49
C GLU A 293 -36.17 4.12 11.83
N LEU A 294 -35.78 3.62 10.66
CA LEU A 294 -36.53 2.64 9.88
C LEU A 294 -36.15 1.17 10.17
N ASP A 295 -35.23 0.92 11.10
CA ASP A 295 -34.68 -0.42 11.39
C ASP A 295 -34.14 -1.11 10.10
N VAL A 296 -33.37 -0.36 9.32
CA VAL A 296 -32.72 -0.82 8.08
C VAL A 296 -31.23 -1.00 8.32
N HIS A 297 -30.89 -2.15 8.88
CA HIS A 297 -29.53 -2.60 9.14
C HIS A 297 -29.14 -3.78 8.23
N PRO A 298 -27.85 -3.96 7.92
CA PRO A 298 -27.39 -5.15 7.23
C PRO A 298 -27.55 -6.38 8.12
N VAL A 299 -27.67 -7.54 7.49
CA VAL A 299 -27.39 -8.82 8.13
C VAL A 299 -26.02 -9.31 7.69
N TYR A 300 -25.44 -10.21 8.49
CA TYR A 300 -24.17 -10.84 8.16
C TYR A 300 -24.41 -12.29 7.80
N LYS A 301 -23.80 -12.73 6.70
CA LYS A 301 -23.81 -14.12 6.21
C LYS A 301 -22.42 -14.71 6.36
N ARG A 302 -22.35 -16.04 6.50
CA ARG A 302 -21.09 -16.76 6.58
C ARG A 302 -20.64 -17.27 5.22
N ILE A 303 -19.33 -17.35 5.05
CA ILE A 303 -18.67 -18.07 3.97
C ILE A 303 -18.47 -19.50 4.45
N ASP A 304 -19.08 -20.43 3.73
CA ASP A 304 -19.22 -21.83 4.16
C ASP A 304 -18.84 -22.85 3.08
N THR A 305 -18.38 -22.39 1.91
CA THR A 305 -17.94 -23.19 0.75
C THR A 305 -18.99 -24.10 0.12
N CYS A 306 -20.22 -24.14 0.66
CA CYS A 306 -21.25 -25.11 0.28
C CYS A 306 -22.64 -24.51 0.12
N ALA A 307 -22.76 -23.17 0.06
CA ALA A 307 -24.02 -22.47 -0.14
C ALA A 307 -25.10 -22.91 0.87
N ALA A 308 -24.72 -22.96 2.15
CA ALA A 308 -25.53 -23.37 3.29
C ALA A 308 -26.04 -24.83 3.25
N GLU A 309 -25.49 -25.71 2.40
CA GLU A 309 -25.81 -27.15 2.45
C GLU A 309 -25.37 -27.78 3.79
N PHE A 310 -24.24 -27.32 4.33
CA PHE A 310 -23.70 -27.73 5.63
C PHE A 310 -23.51 -26.53 6.55
N ALA A 311 -23.63 -26.76 7.86
CA ALA A 311 -23.37 -25.72 8.84
C ALA A 311 -21.86 -25.39 8.92
N SER A 312 -21.53 -24.10 8.93
CA SER A 312 -20.17 -23.60 9.13
C SER A 312 -20.03 -22.98 10.52
N PRO A 313 -19.27 -23.58 11.46
CA PRO A 313 -18.97 -22.97 12.74
C PRO A 313 -18.05 -21.75 12.62
N THR A 314 -17.28 -21.65 11.53
CA THR A 314 -16.31 -20.57 11.28
C THR A 314 -17.02 -19.22 11.07
N ALA A 315 -16.64 -18.22 11.84
CA ALA A 315 -17.18 -16.87 11.75
C ALA A 315 -16.45 -16.04 10.68
N TYR A 316 -16.50 -16.50 9.43
CA TYR A 316 -15.99 -15.77 8.26
C TYR A 316 -17.16 -15.12 7.53
N MET A 317 -17.29 -13.79 7.61
CA MET A 317 -18.57 -13.12 7.35
C MET A 317 -18.46 -11.94 6.39
N TYR A 318 -19.60 -11.60 5.77
CA TYR A 318 -19.81 -10.38 4.99
C TYR A 318 -21.22 -9.82 5.23
N SER A 319 -21.37 -8.51 5.07
CA SER A 319 -22.64 -7.78 5.21
C SER A 319 -23.48 -7.88 3.93
N THR A 320 -24.80 -7.92 4.08
CA THR A 320 -25.75 -7.80 2.98
C THR A 320 -27.10 -7.29 3.45
N TYR A 321 -27.83 -6.58 2.58
CA TYR A 321 -29.21 -6.19 2.83
C TYR A 321 -30.18 -7.20 2.20
N GLU A 322 -30.34 -8.35 2.84
CA GLU A 322 -31.20 -9.41 2.33
C GLU A 322 -32.70 -9.03 2.42
N ALA A 323 -33.44 -9.34 1.35
CA ALA A 323 -34.88 -9.20 1.37
C ALA A 323 -35.51 -10.27 2.28
N PRO A 324 -36.39 -9.91 3.23
CA PRO A 324 -37.04 -10.90 4.08
C PRO A 324 -37.93 -11.82 3.24
N PHE A 325 -37.71 -13.14 3.33
CA PHE A 325 -38.60 -14.13 2.73
C PHE A 325 -39.86 -14.33 3.61
N ILE A 326 -39.66 -14.62 4.90
CA ILE A 326 -40.70 -14.63 5.95
C ILE A 326 -40.10 -14.03 7.23
N GLY A 327 -40.76 -13.04 7.83
CA GLY A 327 -40.31 -12.43 9.08
C GLY A 327 -39.12 -11.48 8.90
N LYS A 328 -38.12 -11.57 9.78
CA LYS A 328 -36.91 -10.74 9.72
C LYS A 328 -35.82 -11.42 8.87
N PRO A 329 -34.95 -10.67 8.18
CA PRO A 329 -33.79 -11.24 7.50
C PRO A 329 -32.92 -12.05 8.47
N ALA A 330 -32.45 -13.23 8.03
CA ALA A 330 -31.64 -14.10 8.87
C ALA A 330 -30.21 -13.57 8.99
N CYS A 331 -29.73 -13.36 10.22
CA CYS A 331 -28.37 -12.90 10.50
C CYS A 331 -27.56 -14.01 11.18
N GLU A 332 -26.43 -14.37 10.58
CA GLU A 332 -25.54 -15.46 10.99
C GLU A 332 -24.32 -14.95 11.77
N ALA A 333 -24.28 -13.66 12.10
CA ALA A 333 -23.24 -13.08 12.94
C ALA A 333 -23.08 -13.86 14.24
N LEU A 334 -24.19 -14.11 14.94
CA LEU A 334 -24.24 -14.81 16.23
C LEU A 334 -23.13 -14.32 17.19
N PRO A 335 -23.12 -13.03 17.60
CA PRO A 335 -22.10 -12.51 18.50
C PRO A 335 -22.06 -13.30 19.82
N THR A 336 -20.87 -13.64 20.30
CA THR A 336 -20.71 -14.39 21.57
C THR A 336 -20.75 -13.43 22.78
N ASN A 337 -20.74 -13.98 24.00
CA ASN A 337 -20.68 -13.19 25.23
C ASN A 337 -19.24 -12.81 25.66
N GLY A 338 -18.26 -12.99 24.77
CA GLY A 338 -16.85 -12.72 25.03
C GLY A 338 -16.54 -11.24 25.29
N LYS A 339 -15.32 -11.00 25.82
CA LYS A 339 -14.72 -9.67 25.91
C LYS A 339 -13.93 -9.42 24.62
N LYS A 340 -14.40 -8.49 23.80
CA LYS A 340 -14.05 -8.36 22.40
C LYS A 340 -13.08 -7.22 22.13
N VAL A 341 -12.11 -7.44 21.26
CA VAL A 341 -11.27 -6.37 20.68
C VAL A 341 -11.39 -6.41 19.15
N VAL A 342 -11.78 -5.28 18.57
CA VAL A 342 -11.83 -5.11 17.12
C VAL A 342 -10.51 -4.56 16.62
N ILE A 343 -9.98 -5.16 15.56
CA ILE A 343 -8.74 -4.78 14.90
C ILE A 343 -9.09 -4.36 13.47
N LEU A 344 -8.84 -3.10 13.14
CA LEU A 344 -9.10 -2.59 11.81
C LEU A 344 -7.85 -2.75 10.93
N GLY A 345 -8.01 -3.43 9.80
CA GLY A 345 -6.98 -3.58 8.77
C GLY A 345 -6.72 -2.29 7.99
N GLY A 346 -5.94 -2.40 6.91
CA GLY A 346 -5.58 -1.26 6.05
C GLY A 346 -6.36 -1.15 4.74
N GLY A 347 -7.12 -2.18 4.37
CA GLY A 347 -7.73 -2.29 3.05
C GLY A 347 -6.69 -2.67 1.98
N PRO A 348 -6.91 -2.34 0.70
CA PRO A 348 -6.01 -2.72 -0.39
C PRO A 348 -4.61 -2.15 -0.19
N ASN A 349 -3.60 -3.00 -0.41
CA ASN A 349 -2.20 -2.57 -0.41
C ASN A 349 -1.95 -1.48 -1.46
N ARG A 350 -1.02 -0.57 -1.14
CA ARG A 350 -0.56 0.53 -2.00
C ARG A 350 0.80 1.04 -1.54
N ILE A 351 1.48 1.80 -2.38
CA ILE A 351 2.77 2.38 -2.02
C ILE A 351 2.63 3.26 -0.76
N GLY A 352 3.42 2.96 0.27
CA GLY A 352 3.34 3.58 1.60
C GLY A 352 2.45 2.87 2.60
N GLN A 353 1.62 1.91 2.16
CA GLN A 353 0.69 1.10 2.94
C GLN A 353 0.70 -0.34 2.44
N GLY A 354 1.71 -1.10 2.89
CA GLY A 354 1.93 -2.47 2.48
C GLY A 354 1.64 -3.50 3.58
N ILE A 355 2.28 -4.66 3.41
CA ILE A 355 2.13 -5.84 4.26
C ILE A 355 2.64 -5.62 5.69
N GLU A 356 3.42 -4.57 5.94
CA GLU A 356 3.98 -4.26 7.25
C GLU A 356 2.88 -3.93 8.27
N PHE A 357 1.80 -3.32 7.80
CA PHE A 357 0.61 -3.04 8.62
C PHE A 357 -0.24 -4.30 8.84
N ASP A 358 -0.37 -5.15 7.82
CA ASP A 358 -1.03 -6.45 7.95
C ASP A 358 -0.34 -7.34 9.00
N TYR A 359 1.00 -7.35 9.00
CA TYR A 359 1.82 -8.03 10.01
C TYR A 359 1.46 -7.56 11.44
N CYS A 360 1.33 -6.25 11.64
CA CYS A 360 0.96 -5.69 12.94
C CYS A 360 -0.45 -6.13 13.34
N CYS A 361 -1.43 -6.07 12.44
CA CYS A 361 -2.81 -6.51 12.70
C CYS A 361 -2.88 -8.01 13.05
N CYS A 362 -2.15 -8.87 12.34
CA CYS A 362 -2.07 -10.31 12.66
C CYS A 362 -1.48 -10.54 14.05
N HIS A 363 -0.37 -9.86 14.36
CA HIS A 363 0.27 -9.98 15.68
C HIS A 363 -0.64 -9.47 16.81
N ALA A 364 -1.48 -8.46 16.56
CA ALA A 364 -2.50 -8.03 17.50
C ALA A 364 -3.53 -9.12 17.78
N ALA A 365 -4.08 -9.74 16.74
CA ALA A 365 -5.06 -10.81 16.88
C ALA A 365 -4.46 -11.99 17.68
N PHE A 366 -3.25 -12.43 17.34
CA PHE A 366 -2.58 -13.51 18.06
C PHE A 366 -2.35 -13.16 19.54
N ALA A 367 -1.82 -11.97 19.82
CA ALA A 367 -1.46 -11.58 21.19
C ALA A 367 -2.68 -11.35 22.10
N LEU A 368 -3.75 -10.79 21.55
CA LEU A 368 -4.97 -10.52 22.30
C LEU A 368 -5.78 -11.78 22.56
N LYS A 369 -5.79 -12.71 21.59
CA LYS A 369 -6.32 -14.06 21.79
C LYS A 369 -5.56 -14.81 22.89
N ASP A 370 -4.22 -14.77 22.87
CA ASP A 370 -3.38 -15.33 23.93
C ASP A 370 -3.67 -14.67 25.31
N ALA A 371 -4.10 -13.41 25.32
CA ALA A 371 -4.50 -12.67 26.52
C ALA A 371 -5.97 -12.87 26.93
N GLY A 372 -6.72 -13.74 26.23
CA GLY A 372 -8.10 -14.12 26.58
C GLY A 372 -9.19 -13.19 26.03
N TYR A 373 -8.87 -12.32 25.06
CA TYR A 373 -9.87 -11.55 24.32
C TYR A 373 -10.39 -12.35 23.13
N GLU A 374 -11.67 -12.14 22.81
CA GLU A 374 -12.23 -12.52 21.52
C GLU A 374 -11.82 -11.48 20.48
N THR A 375 -11.10 -11.92 19.45
CA THR A 375 -10.49 -11.04 18.45
C THR A 375 -11.35 -10.95 17.20
N ILE A 376 -11.62 -9.72 16.77
CA ILE A 376 -12.47 -9.44 15.61
C ILE A 376 -11.64 -8.68 14.58
N MET A 377 -11.40 -9.27 13.41
CA MET A 377 -10.70 -8.61 12.31
C MET A 377 -11.70 -8.02 11.32
N VAL A 378 -11.47 -6.76 10.91
CA VAL A 378 -12.20 -6.12 9.81
C VAL A 378 -11.21 -5.69 8.74
N ASN A 379 -11.24 -6.32 7.58
CA ASN A 379 -10.37 -5.99 6.45
C ASN A 379 -10.93 -6.55 5.13
N CYS A 380 -10.54 -5.96 4.00
CA CYS A 380 -11.03 -6.32 2.66
C CYS A 380 -9.93 -6.65 1.64
N ASN A 381 -8.70 -6.86 2.09
CA ASN A 381 -7.58 -7.22 1.21
C ASN A 381 -7.46 -8.74 1.07
N PRO A 382 -7.68 -9.32 -0.13
CA PRO A 382 -7.67 -10.77 -0.32
C PRO A 382 -6.26 -11.40 -0.28
N GLU A 383 -5.20 -10.59 -0.40
CA GLU A 383 -3.81 -11.07 -0.45
C GLU A 383 -3.22 -11.30 0.96
N THR A 384 -3.93 -10.91 2.01
CA THR A 384 -3.38 -10.76 3.37
C THR A 384 -3.65 -11.94 4.30
N VAL A 385 -2.82 -12.04 5.34
CA VAL A 385 -2.99 -13.05 6.40
C VAL A 385 -4.06 -12.61 7.39
N SER A 386 -4.29 -11.31 7.59
CA SER A 386 -5.38 -10.82 8.46
C SER A 386 -6.76 -11.29 7.99
N THR A 387 -6.96 -11.43 6.68
CA THR A 387 -8.20 -11.98 6.11
C THR A 387 -8.19 -13.50 5.98
N ASP A 388 -7.27 -14.20 6.65
CA ASP A 388 -7.41 -15.62 6.92
C ASP A 388 -8.32 -15.86 8.13
N TYR A 389 -9.28 -16.77 8.01
CA TYR A 389 -10.22 -17.06 9.08
C TYR A 389 -9.54 -17.73 10.29
N ASP A 390 -8.35 -18.31 10.10
CA ASP A 390 -7.54 -18.86 11.19
C ASP A 390 -6.86 -17.75 12.05
N THR A 391 -6.82 -16.50 11.57
CA THR A 391 -6.05 -15.41 12.22
C THR A 391 -6.77 -14.78 13.41
N SER A 392 -8.09 -14.70 13.36
CA SER A 392 -8.93 -14.06 14.38
C SER A 392 -10.12 -14.96 14.73
N ASP A 393 -10.74 -14.76 15.88
CA ASP A 393 -11.91 -15.56 16.25
C ASP A 393 -13.11 -15.28 15.35
N ARG A 394 -13.19 -14.05 14.83
CA ARG A 394 -14.27 -13.57 13.96
C ARG A 394 -13.72 -12.64 12.90
N LEU A 395 -13.97 -12.95 11.62
CA LEU A 395 -13.50 -12.17 10.48
C LEU A 395 -14.68 -11.57 9.72
N TYR A 396 -14.68 -10.25 9.59
CA TYR A 396 -15.58 -9.50 8.72
C TYR A 396 -14.80 -9.04 7.47
N PHE A 397 -15.13 -9.61 6.31
CA PHE A 397 -14.55 -9.23 5.03
C PHE A 397 -15.28 -8.02 4.44
N GLU A 398 -15.08 -6.86 5.06
CA GLU A 398 -15.86 -5.65 4.81
C GLU A 398 -14.99 -4.44 4.46
N PRO A 399 -15.53 -3.47 3.69
CA PRO A 399 -14.87 -2.20 3.48
C PRO A 399 -14.61 -1.47 4.81
N LEU A 400 -13.52 -0.70 4.86
CA LEU A 400 -13.13 0.08 6.05
C LEU A 400 -13.71 1.49 5.98
N THR A 401 -15.04 1.58 5.99
CA THR A 401 -15.77 2.86 5.99
C THR A 401 -16.45 3.10 7.34
N ASP A 402 -16.83 4.36 7.60
CA ASP A 402 -17.61 4.72 8.79
C ASP A 402 -18.90 3.88 8.89
N GLU A 403 -19.62 3.74 7.78
CA GLU A 403 -20.87 2.96 7.71
C GLU A 403 -20.61 1.49 8.08
N ASP A 404 -19.71 0.83 7.35
CA ASP A 404 -19.52 -0.61 7.46
C ASP A 404 -18.94 -1.01 8.83
N VAL A 405 -17.99 -0.22 9.36
CA VAL A 405 -17.35 -0.49 10.66
C VAL A 405 -18.32 -0.25 11.82
N LEU A 406 -19.13 0.82 11.78
CA LEU A 406 -20.09 1.10 12.86
C LEU A 406 -21.19 0.04 12.92
N GLU A 407 -21.69 -0.46 11.77
CA GLU A 407 -22.67 -1.55 11.76
C GLU A 407 -22.10 -2.85 12.37
N ILE A 408 -20.82 -3.15 12.11
CA ILE A 408 -20.14 -4.32 12.72
C ILE A 408 -20.04 -4.14 14.22
N ILE A 409 -19.61 -2.96 14.69
CA ILE A 409 -19.47 -2.67 16.12
C ILE A 409 -20.82 -2.76 16.83
N HIS A 410 -21.87 -2.15 16.27
CA HIS A 410 -23.21 -2.22 16.83
C HIS A 410 -23.69 -3.67 16.92
N LYS A 411 -23.46 -4.48 15.87
CA LYS A 411 -23.80 -5.90 15.87
C LYS A 411 -23.05 -6.66 16.97
N GLU A 412 -21.75 -6.43 17.11
CA GLU A 412 -20.92 -7.12 18.09
C GLU A 412 -21.19 -6.71 19.54
N GLN A 413 -21.79 -5.54 19.75
CA GLN A 413 -22.25 -5.05 21.06
C GLN A 413 -23.58 -5.66 21.50
N GLU A 414 -24.32 -6.37 20.62
CA GLU A 414 -25.59 -7.03 20.99
C GLU A 414 -25.42 -8.14 22.05
N ASN A 415 -24.23 -8.71 22.18
CA ASN A 415 -23.89 -9.72 23.18
C ASN A 415 -22.42 -9.60 23.58
N GLY A 416 -22.10 -9.76 24.88
CA GLY A 416 -20.74 -9.65 25.40
C GLY A 416 -20.32 -8.20 25.71
N THR A 417 -19.02 -7.92 25.65
CA THR A 417 -18.48 -6.60 25.98
C THR A 417 -17.41 -6.19 24.98
N LEU A 418 -17.61 -5.07 24.31
CA LEU A 418 -16.56 -4.44 23.50
C LEU A 418 -15.55 -3.77 24.43
N HIS A 419 -14.35 -4.33 24.54
CA HIS A 419 -13.23 -3.71 25.27
C HIS A 419 -12.70 -2.49 24.53
N GLY A 420 -12.60 -2.58 23.20
CA GLY A 420 -12.33 -1.45 22.33
C GLY A 420 -11.80 -1.82 20.96
N VAL A 421 -11.35 -0.81 20.23
CA VAL A 421 -10.93 -0.90 18.83
C VAL A 421 -9.48 -0.42 18.69
N ILE A 422 -8.67 -1.18 17.96
CA ILE A 422 -7.31 -0.79 17.56
C ILE A 422 -7.37 -0.20 16.15
N VAL A 423 -6.94 1.06 16.03
CA VAL A 423 -6.92 1.83 14.76
C VAL A 423 -5.50 2.18 14.31
N GLN A 424 -4.49 1.95 15.16
CA GLN A 424 -3.12 2.41 14.97
C GLN A 424 -2.26 1.45 14.14
N PHE A 425 -2.79 0.27 13.79
CA PHE A 425 -2.02 -0.83 13.18
C PHE A 425 -2.27 -0.98 11.68
N GLY A 426 -3.45 -0.62 11.19
CA GLY A 426 -3.82 -0.74 9.77
C GLY A 426 -3.36 0.43 8.88
N GLY A 427 -2.46 1.30 9.36
CA GLY A 427 -2.02 2.49 8.62
C GLY A 427 -3.06 3.63 8.64
N GLN A 428 -3.14 4.43 7.58
CA GLN A 428 -3.97 5.65 7.53
C GLN A 428 -5.47 5.37 7.43
N THR A 429 -5.86 4.27 6.77
CA THR A 429 -7.27 3.93 6.56
C THR A 429 -8.07 3.95 7.87
N PRO A 430 -7.70 3.15 8.90
CA PRO A 430 -8.43 3.16 10.17
C PRO A 430 -8.25 4.44 10.99
N LEU A 431 -7.14 5.17 10.83
CA LEU A 431 -6.94 6.46 11.52
C LEU A 431 -7.98 7.50 11.09
N LYS A 432 -8.38 7.50 9.82
CA LYS A 432 -9.46 8.39 9.32
C LYS A 432 -10.81 8.11 9.97
N LEU A 433 -11.04 6.87 10.41
CA LEU A 433 -12.28 6.43 11.06
C LEU A 433 -12.31 6.78 12.56
N ALA A 434 -11.15 7.09 13.16
CA ALA A 434 -11.01 7.26 14.61
C ALA A 434 -11.96 8.32 15.19
N GLN A 435 -12.15 9.45 14.51
CA GLN A 435 -13.03 10.51 14.96
C GLN A 435 -14.51 10.09 14.93
N SER A 436 -14.93 9.35 13.90
CA SER A 436 -16.29 8.83 13.77
C SER A 436 -16.60 7.78 14.84
N LEU A 437 -15.63 6.91 15.13
CA LEU A 437 -15.72 5.93 16.23
C LEU A 437 -15.87 6.61 17.60
N VAL A 438 -15.05 7.62 17.90
CA VAL A 438 -15.17 8.38 19.16
C VAL A 438 -16.53 9.07 19.28
N LYS A 439 -17.03 9.68 18.20
CA LYS A 439 -18.36 10.30 18.18
C LYS A 439 -19.48 9.29 18.44
N ALA A 440 -19.32 8.05 18.01
CA ALA A 440 -20.24 6.95 18.29
C ALA A 440 -20.07 6.34 19.69
N GLY A 441 -19.17 6.87 20.52
CA GLY A 441 -18.90 6.36 21.87
C GLY A 441 -18.10 5.05 21.89
N VAL A 442 -17.42 4.71 20.79
CA VAL A 442 -16.59 3.52 20.69
C VAL A 442 -15.23 3.76 21.38
N PRO A 443 -14.80 2.89 22.32
CA PRO A 443 -13.51 3.05 22.97
C PRO A 443 -12.37 2.69 22.02
N ILE A 444 -11.53 3.66 21.68
CA ILE A 444 -10.25 3.44 21.00
C ILE A 444 -9.21 3.02 22.02
N LEU A 445 -8.56 1.87 21.79
CA LEU A 445 -7.49 1.35 22.64
C LEU A 445 -6.15 1.95 22.24
N GLY A 446 -5.23 2.14 23.19
CA GLY A 446 -3.90 2.70 22.93
C GLY A 446 -3.88 4.22 22.86
N THR A 447 -3.00 4.79 22.04
CA THR A 447 -2.87 6.24 21.89
C THR A 447 -4.18 6.85 21.40
N SER A 448 -4.62 7.93 22.07
CA SER A 448 -5.90 8.56 21.78
C SER A 448 -5.89 9.26 20.40
N PRO A 449 -7.05 9.36 19.72
CA PRO A 449 -7.13 10.07 18.43
C PRO A 449 -6.66 11.53 18.51
N ASP A 450 -6.90 12.21 19.63
CA ASP A 450 -6.43 13.59 19.83
C ASP A 450 -4.90 13.68 19.93
N MET A 451 -4.23 12.70 20.55
CA MET A 451 -2.76 12.67 20.60
C MET A 451 -2.14 12.27 19.26
N ILE A 452 -2.84 11.44 18.47
CA ILE A 452 -2.45 11.17 17.08
C ILE A 452 -2.57 12.44 16.25
N ASP A 453 -3.69 13.14 16.35
CA ASP A 453 -3.91 14.44 15.70
C ASP A 453 -2.88 15.49 16.17
N LEU A 454 -2.53 15.54 17.45
CA LEU A 454 -1.49 16.42 17.98
C LEU A 454 -0.15 16.25 17.26
N ALA A 455 0.23 15.01 16.96
CA ALA A 455 1.49 14.69 16.28
C ALA A 455 1.44 14.94 14.76
N GLU A 456 0.26 14.78 14.14
CA GLU A 456 0.06 15.08 12.72
C GLU A 456 -0.13 16.59 12.45
N ASP A 457 -0.75 17.32 13.38
CA ASP A 457 -0.94 18.77 13.34
C ASP A 457 0.36 19.50 13.70
N ARG A 458 0.90 20.24 12.73
CA ARG A 458 2.20 20.90 12.89
C ARG A 458 2.22 22.03 13.89
N ASP A 459 1.13 22.78 14.05
CA ASP A 459 1.09 23.88 15.02
C ASP A 459 1.09 23.33 16.45
N ARG A 460 0.32 22.27 16.70
CA ARG A 460 0.29 21.58 18.00
C ARG A 460 1.62 20.87 18.25
N PHE A 461 2.16 20.19 17.24
CA PHE A 461 3.42 19.46 17.35
C PHE A 461 4.61 20.40 17.57
N GLN A 462 4.70 21.53 16.85
CA GLN A 462 5.77 22.52 17.05
C GLN A 462 5.74 23.09 18.48
N LYS A 463 4.55 23.43 19.00
CA LYS A 463 4.40 23.89 20.38
C LYS A 463 4.85 22.84 21.39
N LEU A 464 4.60 21.57 21.12
CA LEU A 464 5.10 20.46 21.93
C LEU A 464 6.62 20.40 21.92
N LEU A 465 7.26 20.45 20.74
CA LEU A 465 8.72 20.41 20.64
C LEU A 465 9.38 21.60 21.33
N ILE A 466 8.83 22.81 21.20
CA ILE A 466 9.30 24.01 21.92
C ILE A 466 9.21 23.79 23.43
N LYS A 467 8.08 23.25 23.93
CA LYS A 467 7.89 22.95 25.36
C LYS A 467 8.91 21.94 25.87
N LEU A 468 9.28 20.95 25.04
CA LEU A 468 10.28 19.93 25.37
C LEU A 468 11.73 20.41 25.15
N GLY A 469 11.94 21.59 24.57
CA GLY A 469 13.28 22.08 24.23
C GLY A 469 13.96 21.28 23.12
N LEU A 470 13.18 20.64 22.25
CA LEU A 470 13.66 19.84 21.12
C LEU A 470 13.76 20.70 19.86
N LYS A 471 14.74 20.41 19.00
CA LYS A 471 14.96 21.13 17.75
C LYS A 471 14.12 20.57 16.63
N GLN A 472 13.63 21.45 15.77
CA GLN A 472 12.96 21.16 14.51
C GLN A 472 13.61 22.03 13.41
N PRO A 473 13.63 21.61 12.13
CA PRO A 473 14.01 22.51 11.05
C PRO A 473 13.18 23.80 11.07
N GLU A 474 13.77 24.92 10.64
CA GLU A 474 13.01 26.16 10.40
C GLU A 474 11.85 25.87 9.47
N ASN A 475 10.63 26.27 9.84
CA ASN A 475 9.42 25.88 9.12
C ASN A 475 8.35 26.99 9.10
N GLY A 476 7.35 26.81 8.24
CA GLY A 476 6.19 27.68 8.13
C GLY A 476 4.99 26.97 7.49
N ILE A 477 3.79 27.51 7.72
CA ILE A 477 2.52 26.92 7.30
C ILE A 477 1.74 27.89 6.41
N ALA A 478 1.35 27.44 5.22
CA ALA A 478 0.59 28.23 4.26
C ALA A 478 -0.81 27.66 4.01
N TYR A 479 -1.82 28.52 4.11
CA TYR A 479 -3.22 28.21 3.81
C TYR A 479 -3.66 28.78 2.45
N SER A 480 -2.74 29.40 1.70
CA SER A 480 -2.97 29.87 0.34
C SER A 480 -1.68 29.85 -0.49
N VAL A 481 -1.82 29.89 -1.82
CA VAL A 481 -0.69 30.00 -2.75
C VAL A 481 0.16 31.24 -2.45
N GLU A 482 -0.48 32.37 -2.16
CA GLU A 482 0.19 33.64 -1.83
C GLU A 482 0.95 33.54 -0.51
N GLN A 483 0.36 32.93 0.51
CA GLN A 483 1.04 32.65 1.77
C GLN A 483 2.25 31.74 1.57
N GLY A 484 2.12 30.72 0.71
CA GLY A 484 3.22 29.80 0.39
C GLY A 484 4.43 30.53 -0.20
N ARG A 485 4.20 31.51 -1.08
CA ARG A 485 5.28 32.35 -1.65
C ARG A 485 5.96 33.20 -0.59
N MET A 486 5.17 33.82 0.30
CA MET A 486 5.71 34.66 1.38
C MET A 486 6.58 33.84 2.34
N ILE A 487 6.10 32.67 2.74
CA ILE A 487 6.83 31.77 3.66
C ILE A 487 8.10 31.25 3.00
N ALA A 488 8.04 30.85 1.73
CA ALA A 488 9.23 30.41 1.00
C ALA A 488 10.31 31.50 0.92
N GLY A 489 9.91 32.77 0.73
CA GLY A 489 10.83 33.91 0.75
C GLY A 489 11.43 34.21 2.13
N GLN A 490 10.71 33.89 3.22
CA GLN A 490 11.21 34.06 4.59
C GLN A 490 12.20 32.97 5.00
N LEU A 491 11.90 31.71 4.69
CA LEU A 491 12.74 30.56 5.06
C LEU A 491 13.99 30.44 4.18
N GLY A 492 13.88 30.82 2.91
CA GLY A 492 14.96 30.70 1.92
C GLY A 492 15.12 29.28 1.38
N LEU A 493 15.56 29.18 0.13
CA LEU A 493 15.75 27.90 -0.57
C LEU A 493 17.10 27.24 -0.21
N PRO A 494 17.22 25.90 -0.29
CA PRO A 494 16.19 24.93 -0.66
C PRO A 494 15.21 24.59 0.48
N LEU A 495 13.97 24.23 0.11
CA LEU A 495 12.87 23.92 1.02
C LEU A 495 12.27 22.54 0.70
N VAL A 496 11.76 21.86 1.72
CA VAL A 496 10.84 20.73 1.55
C VAL A 496 9.43 21.26 1.67
N VAL A 497 8.62 21.06 0.64
CA VAL A 497 7.19 21.40 0.66
C VAL A 497 6.38 20.12 0.75
N ARG A 498 5.42 20.09 1.67
CA ARG A 498 4.57 18.94 1.90
C ARG A 498 3.12 19.32 2.21
N PRO A 499 2.13 18.63 1.64
CA PRO A 499 0.75 18.76 2.09
C PRO A 499 0.52 18.09 3.45
N SER A 500 -0.45 18.56 4.24
CA SER A 500 -0.86 17.93 5.49
C SER A 500 -1.72 16.67 5.26
N TYR A 501 -1.75 15.75 6.24
CA TYR A 501 -2.57 14.52 6.23
C TYR A 501 -2.34 13.55 5.04
N VAL A 502 -1.12 13.54 4.49
CA VAL A 502 -0.72 12.66 3.38
C VAL A 502 0.14 11.50 3.85
N LEU A 503 0.01 10.36 3.17
CA LEU A 503 0.83 9.16 3.40
C LEU A 503 1.94 9.04 2.37
N GLY A 504 3.12 8.57 2.80
CA GLY A 504 4.20 8.15 1.90
C GLY A 504 4.76 9.31 1.09
N GLY A 505 4.75 10.50 1.68
CA GLY A 505 5.24 11.72 1.04
C GLY A 505 4.45 12.17 -0.19
N ARG A 506 3.14 11.86 -0.30
CA ARG A 506 2.35 12.22 -1.49
C ARG A 506 2.47 13.71 -1.81
N ALA A 507 2.89 14.01 -3.04
CA ALA A 507 3.16 15.37 -3.51
C ALA A 507 4.13 16.18 -2.63
N MET A 508 5.01 15.52 -1.87
CA MET A 508 6.14 16.19 -1.25
C MET A 508 7.23 16.44 -2.30
N GLN A 509 7.86 17.61 -2.29
CA GLN A 509 8.95 17.96 -3.21
C GLN A 509 10.02 18.80 -2.52
N ILE A 510 11.27 18.59 -2.93
CA ILE A 510 12.38 19.49 -2.58
C ILE A 510 12.43 20.60 -3.63
N ILE A 511 12.16 21.82 -3.19
CA ILE A 511 12.14 23.02 -4.00
C ILE A 511 13.50 23.70 -3.90
N ARG A 512 14.21 23.83 -5.01
CA ARG A 512 15.58 24.37 -5.07
C ARG A 512 15.68 25.77 -5.67
N ASP A 513 14.68 26.18 -6.45
CA ASP A 513 14.60 27.48 -7.12
C ASP A 513 13.13 27.97 -7.18
N GLU A 514 12.95 29.23 -7.55
CA GLU A 514 11.61 29.85 -7.62
C GLU A 514 10.75 29.25 -8.75
N GLU A 515 11.37 28.77 -9.83
CA GLU A 515 10.64 28.15 -10.95
C GLU A 515 10.02 26.81 -10.53
N ALA A 516 10.75 26.00 -9.76
CA ALA A 516 10.27 24.79 -9.14
C ALA A 516 9.12 25.09 -8.15
N LEU A 517 9.23 26.16 -7.35
CA LEU A 517 8.14 26.57 -6.44
C LEU A 517 6.87 26.91 -7.22
N ASN A 518 7.00 27.66 -8.32
CA ASN A 518 5.88 28.04 -9.18
C ASN A 518 5.22 26.81 -9.80
N SER A 519 6.04 25.90 -10.34
CA SER A 519 5.59 24.66 -10.97
C SER A 519 4.89 23.74 -9.97
N TYR A 520 5.40 23.67 -8.74
CA TYR A 520 4.76 22.93 -7.66
C TYR A 520 3.37 23.49 -7.32
N LEU A 521 3.30 24.80 -7.04
CA LEU A 521 2.07 25.45 -6.60
C LEU A 521 0.97 25.44 -7.67
N LEU A 522 1.33 25.61 -8.95
CA LEU A 522 0.37 25.76 -10.05
C LEU A 522 0.22 24.51 -10.94
N GLY A 523 1.11 23.53 -10.80
CA GLY A 523 1.11 22.29 -11.55
C GLY A 523 0.78 21.07 -10.69
N THR A 524 1.58 20.82 -9.65
CA THR A 524 1.46 19.63 -8.79
C THR A 524 0.26 19.72 -7.83
N LEU A 525 0.08 20.82 -7.10
CA LEU A 525 -1.03 20.95 -6.14
C LEU A 525 -2.45 20.82 -6.73
N PRO A 526 -2.74 21.32 -7.95
CA PRO A 526 -4.00 21.04 -8.61
C PRO A 526 -4.39 19.55 -8.63
N GLU A 527 -3.42 18.63 -8.68
CA GLU A 527 -3.66 17.18 -8.69
C GLU A 527 -4.25 16.67 -7.36
N LEU A 528 -4.04 17.41 -6.26
CA LEU A 528 -4.61 17.11 -4.95
C LEU A 528 -6.02 17.67 -4.77
N VAL A 529 -6.49 18.53 -5.68
CA VAL A 529 -7.83 19.12 -5.59
C VAL A 529 -8.89 18.05 -5.85
N PRO A 530 -9.81 17.79 -4.88
CA PRO A 530 -10.89 16.83 -5.07
C PRO A 530 -11.80 17.22 -6.24
N GLY A 531 -12.37 16.22 -6.93
CA GLY A 531 -13.26 16.44 -8.08
C GLY A 531 -14.47 17.34 -7.74
N GLU A 532 -15.02 17.23 -6.53
CA GLU A 532 -16.11 18.08 -6.05
C GLU A 532 -15.73 19.57 -6.01
N VAL A 533 -14.50 19.89 -5.60
CA VAL A 533 -13.99 21.27 -5.55
C VAL A 533 -13.75 21.80 -6.96
N ARG A 534 -13.21 20.96 -7.86
CA ARG A 534 -13.03 21.31 -9.28
C ARG A 534 -14.36 21.62 -9.96
N ALA A 535 -15.38 20.78 -9.73
CA ALA A 535 -16.73 20.96 -10.27
C ALA A 535 -17.40 22.23 -9.72
N LYS A 536 -17.15 22.59 -8.46
CA LYS A 536 -17.70 23.80 -7.84
C LYS A 536 -17.07 25.09 -8.37
N TYR A 537 -15.81 25.06 -8.81
CA TYR A 537 -15.06 26.24 -9.28
C TYR A 537 -14.30 26.00 -10.59
N PRO A 538 -14.95 25.62 -11.70
CA PRO A 538 -14.28 25.05 -12.88
C PRO A 538 -13.25 25.98 -13.55
N ASN A 539 -13.39 27.30 -13.40
CA ASN A 539 -12.54 28.31 -14.05
C ASN A 539 -11.57 29.04 -13.10
N ASP A 540 -11.51 28.68 -11.81
CA ASP A 540 -10.65 29.34 -10.82
C ASP A 540 -9.70 28.34 -10.14
N LYS A 541 -8.58 28.04 -10.82
CA LYS A 541 -7.58 27.09 -10.31
C LYS A 541 -6.97 27.54 -8.97
N THR A 542 -6.75 28.84 -8.78
CA THR A 542 -6.17 29.36 -7.53
C THR A 542 -7.19 29.27 -6.39
N GLY A 543 -8.46 29.61 -6.65
CA GLY A 543 -9.55 29.41 -5.69
C GLY A 543 -9.76 27.95 -5.31
N GLN A 544 -9.69 27.04 -6.30
CA GLN A 544 -9.73 25.59 -6.05
C GLN A 544 -8.62 25.14 -5.08
N ILE A 545 -7.37 25.54 -5.36
CA ILE A 545 -6.22 25.18 -4.51
C ILE A 545 -6.39 25.79 -3.11
N ASN A 546 -6.68 27.09 -3.02
CA ASN A 546 -6.83 27.78 -1.75
C ASN A 546 -7.96 27.20 -0.89
N MET A 547 -9.02 26.67 -1.49
CA MET A 547 -10.07 25.97 -0.75
C MET A 547 -9.57 24.67 -0.11
N VAL A 548 -8.72 23.92 -0.81
CA VAL A 548 -8.06 22.72 -0.27
C VAL A 548 -7.05 23.10 0.79
N LEU A 549 -6.27 24.16 0.58
CA LEU A 549 -5.27 24.62 1.55
C LEU A 549 -5.88 25.21 2.82
N GLY A 550 -7.13 25.69 2.75
CA GLY A 550 -7.87 26.16 3.92
C GLY A 550 -8.19 25.05 4.92
N THR A 551 -8.30 23.80 4.48
CA THR A 551 -8.49 22.63 5.35
C THR A 551 -7.21 21.81 5.53
N ASN A 552 -6.38 21.72 4.49
CA ASN A 552 -5.12 20.97 4.46
C ASN A 552 -3.96 21.90 4.07
N PRO A 553 -3.35 22.62 5.04
CA PRO A 553 -2.31 23.59 4.72
C PRO A 553 -1.06 22.94 4.15
N LEU A 554 -0.28 23.73 3.39
CA LEU A 554 1.07 23.37 2.96
C LEU A 554 2.07 23.70 4.05
N LEU A 555 2.97 22.75 4.29
CA LEU A 555 4.06 22.91 5.24
C LEU A 555 5.35 23.10 4.45
N PHE A 556 6.13 24.07 4.90
CA PHE A 556 7.45 24.38 4.38
C PHE A 556 8.46 24.12 5.47
N ASP A 557 9.46 23.29 5.20
CA ASP A 557 10.56 23.02 6.12
C ASP A 557 11.89 23.31 5.41
N ARG A 558 12.86 23.89 6.12
CA ARG A 558 14.20 24.11 5.57
C ARG A 558 14.88 22.79 5.30
N TYR A 559 15.35 22.61 4.06
CA TYR A 559 15.98 21.35 3.66
C TYR A 559 17.35 21.18 4.31
N LEU A 560 17.51 20.12 5.11
CA LEU A 560 18.75 19.78 5.79
C LEU A 560 19.67 18.95 4.87
N GLU A 561 20.25 19.61 3.86
CA GLU A 561 21.11 18.93 2.87
C GLU A 561 22.30 18.19 3.52
N GLY A 562 22.54 16.93 3.12
CA GLY A 562 23.61 16.10 3.66
C GLY A 562 23.42 15.62 5.11
N ALA A 563 22.21 15.74 5.67
CA ALA A 563 21.92 15.22 7.01
C ALA A 563 21.71 13.70 7.00
N ILE A 564 22.08 13.04 8.08
CA ILE A 564 21.80 11.61 8.30
C ILE A 564 20.36 11.48 8.80
N GLU A 565 19.54 10.67 8.14
CA GLU A 565 18.19 10.35 8.60
C GLU A 565 18.19 9.14 9.54
N VAL A 566 17.37 9.19 10.59
CA VAL A 566 17.26 8.14 11.61
C VAL A 566 15.80 7.88 11.96
N ASP A 567 15.38 6.62 11.91
CA ASP A 567 14.10 6.16 12.43
C ASP A 567 14.28 5.52 13.81
N VAL A 568 13.36 5.79 14.73
CA VAL A 568 13.34 5.20 16.07
C VAL A 568 11.96 4.65 16.38
N ASP A 569 11.84 3.34 16.52
CA ASP A 569 10.61 2.68 16.97
C ASP A 569 10.66 2.44 18.48
N ALA A 570 9.56 2.75 19.18
CA ALA A 570 9.44 2.64 20.62
C ALA A 570 8.06 2.12 21.07
N LEU A 571 8.05 1.52 22.26
CA LEU A 571 6.86 1.12 23.00
C LEU A 571 6.66 2.04 24.20
N CYS A 572 5.43 2.44 24.48
CA CYS A 572 5.08 3.25 25.65
C CYS A 572 3.74 2.77 26.24
N ASP A 573 3.62 2.75 27.56
CA ASP A 573 2.36 2.47 28.28
C ASP A 573 1.78 3.72 28.99
N GLY A 574 2.21 4.91 28.55
CA GLY A 574 1.92 6.21 29.16
C GLY A 574 2.75 6.52 30.41
N LYS A 575 3.54 5.57 30.94
CA LYS A 575 4.37 5.76 32.15
C LYS A 575 5.84 5.51 31.89
N ASP A 576 6.16 4.48 31.11
CA ASP A 576 7.53 4.09 30.77
C ASP A 576 7.66 3.85 29.27
N VAL A 577 8.90 3.90 28.77
CA VAL A 577 9.22 3.87 27.35
C VAL A 577 10.40 2.95 27.06
N PHE A 578 10.19 1.98 26.17
CA PHE A 578 11.20 1.08 25.66
C PHE A 578 11.51 1.39 24.18
N VAL A 579 12.73 1.85 23.90
CA VAL A 579 13.21 2.05 22.53
C VAL A 579 13.57 0.69 21.93
N CYS A 580 12.83 0.27 20.92
CA CYS A 580 12.96 -1.05 20.29
C CYS A 580 14.13 -1.11 19.31
N GLY A 581 14.35 -0.05 18.54
CA GLY A 581 15.41 0.02 17.55
C GLY A 581 15.67 1.43 17.07
N ILE A 582 16.94 1.72 16.80
CA ILE A 582 17.40 2.98 16.20
C ILE A 582 18.04 2.62 14.87
N MET A 583 17.38 3.01 13.79
CA MET A 583 17.72 2.66 12.42
C MET A 583 18.34 3.86 11.75
N GLN A 584 19.60 3.74 11.36
CA GLN A 584 20.29 4.78 10.60
C GLN A 584 20.09 4.52 9.10
N HIS A 585 19.62 5.51 8.36
CA HIS A 585 19.50 5.40 6.90
C HIS A 585 20.87 5.45 6.23
N ILE A 586 20.97 4.80 5.08
CA ILE A 586 22.15 4.90 4.21
C ILE A 586 22.05 6.17 3.37
N GLU A 587 20.88 6.43 2.81
CA GLU A 587 20.55 7.67 2.12
C GLU A 587 20.48 8.87 3.08
N GLU A 588 20.74 10.06 2.53
CA GLU A 588 20.61 11.32 3.27
C GLU A 588 19.15 11.75 3.41
N ALA A 589 18.87 12.57 4.44
CA ALA A 589 17.55 13.14 4.65
C ALA A 589 17.09 13.92 3.41
N GLY A 590 15.88 13.62 2.93
CA GLY A 590 15.37 14.09 1.64
C GLY A 590 14.98 12.97 0.69
N ILE A 591 15.50 11.77 0.92
CA ILE A 591 14.96 10.53 0.36
C ILE A 591 14.04 9.94 1.42
N HIS A 592 12.79 9.67 1.04
CA HIS A 592 11.77 9.21 1.98
C HIS A 592 12.18 7.90 2.66
N SER A 593 12.00 7.78 3.97
CA SER A 593 12.34 6.60 4.80
C SER A 593 11.91 5.24 4.23
N GLY A 594 10.75 5.19 3.59
CA GLY A 594 10.26 4.01 2.88
C GLY A 594 11.14 3.53 1.72
N ASP A 595 11.78 4.44 1.00
CA ASP A 595 12.67 4.17 -0.14
C ASP A 595 14.14 4.07 0.26
N SER A 596 14.51 4.53 1.46
CA SER A 596 15.86 4.41 1.98
C SER A 596 16.18 2.98 2.43
N ALA A 597 17.43 2.59 2.23
CA ALA A 597 18.04 1.51 2.97
C ALA A 597 18.34 1.99 4.40
N CYS A 598 18.26 1.10 5.38
CA CYS A 598 18.61 1.44 6.76
C CYS A 598 19.26 0.29 7.51
N SER A 599 20.07 0.63 8.51
CA SER A 599 20.84 -0.31 9.34
C SER A 599 20.37 -0.30 10.78
N LEU A 600 20.21 -1.49 11.36
CA LEU A 600 19.99 -1.71 12.79
C LEU A 600 21.01 -2.75 13.29
N PRO A 601 21.93 -2.39 14.21
CA PRO A 601 22.13 -1.07 14.80
C PRO A 601 22.62 -0.03 13.79
N ALA A 602 22.56 1.25 14.17
CA ALA A 602 23.20 2.34 13.45
C ALA A 602 24.69 2.03 13.19
N TYR A 603 25.16 2.24 11.96
CA TYR A 603 26.49 1.78 11.52
C TYR A 603 27.59 2.83 11.71
N SER A 604 27.23 4.12 11.87
CA SER A 604 28.20 5.21 12.02
C SER A 604 27.89 6.23 13.11
N LEU A 605 26.78 6.10 13.84
CA LEU A 605 26.44 7.01 14.95
C LEU A 605 27.22 6.66 16.22
N ASP A 606 27.70 7.66 16.94
CA ASP A 606 28.36 7.49 18.24
C ASP A 606 27.36 7.23 19.39
N GLU A 607 27.89 6.76 20.53
CA GLU A 607 27.08 6.36 21.69
C GLU A 607 26.32 7.53 22.32
N ASP A 608 26.91 8.74 22.31
CA ASP A 608 26.29 9.95 22.88
C ASP A 608 25.08 10.38 22.04
N THR A 609 25.21 10.37 20.72
CA THR A 609 24.12 10.64 19.78
C THR A 609 23.00 9.62 19.94
N ILE A 610 23.35 8.33 20.07
CA ILE A 610 22.37 7.26 20.33
C ILE A 610 21.64 7.48 21.66
N ALA A 611 22.36 7.86 22.73
CA ALA A 611 21.75 8.15 24.03
C ALA A 611 20.80 9.35 23.96
N GLU A 612 21.17 10.39 23.22
CA GLU A 612 20.34 11.59 23.04
C GLU A 612 19.08 11.30 22.22
N LEU A 613 19.19 10.55 21.12
CA LEU A 613 18.02 10.09 20.35
C LEU A 613 17.04 9.32 21.24
N LYS A 614 17.55 8.44 22.12
CA LYS A 614 16.70 7.73 23.08
C LYS A 614 16.03 8.68 24.06
N ARG A 615 16.76 9.66 24.62
CA ARG A 615 16.20 10.64 25.56
C ARG A 615 15.05 11.41 24.92
N GLN A 616 15.27 11.98 23.72
CA GLN A 616 14.26 12.74 22.99
C GLN A 616 13.04 11.89 22.65
N THR A 617 13.24 10.64 22.20
CA THR A 617 12.14 9.71 21.92
C THR A 617 11.32 9.42 23.18
N ARG A 618 11.95 9.23 24.34
CA ARG A 618 11.23 9.00 25.60
C ARG A 618 10.39 10.21 26.03
N GLU A 619 10.96 11.41 25.94
CA GLU A 619 10.25 12.64 26.29
C GLU A 619 9.04 12.87 25.39
N MET A 620 9.18 12.64 24.09
CA MET A 620 8.06 12.76 23.15
C MET A 620 6.98 11.69 23.41
N ALA A 621 7.36 10.44 23.67
CA ALA A 621 6.39 9.37 23.92
C ALA A 621 5.52 9.66 25.16
N LEU A 622 6.14 10.15 26.23
CA LEU A 622 5.45 10.50 27.47
C LEU A 622 4.59 11.75 27.30
N ALA A 623 5.07 12.75 26.57
CA ALA A 623 4.34 13.99 26.37
C ALA A 623 3.15 13.86 25.41
N LEU A 624 3.19 12.87 24.50
CA LEU A 624 2.09 12.46 23.64
C LEU A 624 1.18 11.40 24.27
N GLU A 625 1.44 11.01 25.52
CA GLU A 625 0.68 9.97 26.24
C GLU A 625 0.51 8.68 25.41
N VAL A 626 1.59 8.27 24.73
CA VAL A 626 1.55 7.12 23.81
C VAL A 626 1.15 5.86 24.56
N GLY A 627 0.16 5.15 24.03
CA GLY A 627 -0.26 3.83 24.48
C GLY A 627 -0.07 2.82 23.36
N GLY A 628 1.01 2.04 23.39
CA GLY A 628 1.39 1.10 22.35
C GLY A 628 2.66 1.53 21.61
N LEU A 629 2.58 1.57 20.28
CA LEU A 629 3.71 1.87 19.39
C LEU A 629 3.83 3.37 19.07
N MET A 630 5.06 3.83 18.93
CA MET A 630 5.40 5.13 18.34
C MET A 630 6.65 4.99 17.49
N ASN A 631 6.70 5.74 16.39
CA ASN A 631 7.88 5.94 15.56
C ASN A 631 8.26 7.42 15.56
N VAL A 632 9.56 7.71 15.55
CA VAL A 632 10.10 9.06 15.44
C VAL A 632 11.17 9.10 14.35
N GLN A 633 11.10 10.11 13.49
CA GLN A 633 12.10 10.38 12.47
C GLN A 633 12.93 11.61 12.84
N TYR A 634 14.24 11.48 12.72
CA TYR A 634 15.21 12.52 13.01
C TYR A 634 16.13 12.77 11.81
N ALA A 635 16.65 13.99 11.72
CA ALA A 635 17.79 14.33 10.88
C ALA A 635 18.95 14.82 11.75
N ILE A 636 20.16 14.36 11.45
CA ILE A 636 21.39 14.72 12.18
C ILE A 636 22.32 15.50 11.26
N LYS A 637 22.62 16.74 11.63
CA LYS A 637 23.51 17.62 10.85
C LYS A 637 24.40 18.45 11.78
N GLY A 638 25.70 18.41 11.53
CA GLY A 638 26.68 19.18 12.31
C GLY A 638 26.71 18.83 13.81
N GLY A 639 26.38 17.60 14.17
CA GLY A 639 26.27 17.15 15.57
C GLY A 639 24.96 17.54 16.27
N GLU A 640 24.03 18.16 15.55
CA GLU A 640 22.71 18.52 16.09
C GLU A 640 21.63 17.57 15.57
N ILE A 641 20.69 17.20 16.46
CA ILE A 641 19.54 16.35 16.16
C ILE A 641 18.31 17.23 15.94
N TYR A 642 17.63 17.03 14.82
CA TYR A 642 16.41 17.72 14.43
C TYR A 642 15.27 16.70 14.32
N VAL A 643 14.13 16.96 14.96
CA VAL A 643 12.94 16.13 14.83
C VAL A 643 12.24 16.44 13.51
N LEU A 644 12.03 15.43 12.66
CA LEU A 644 11.31 15.57 11.40
C LEU A 644 9.82 15.33 11.60
N GLU A 645 9.45 14.19 12.19
CA GLU A 645 8.06 13.83 12.50
C GLU A 645 7.98 12.77 13.59
N VAL A 646 6.80 12.67 14.22
CA VAL A 646 6.44 11.61 15.16
C VAL A 646 5.15 10.97 14.67
N ASN A 647 5.15 9.64 14.62
CA ASN A 647 4.02 8.82 14.23
C ASN A 647 3.61 7.98 15.45
N PRO A 648 2.62 8.39 16.27
CA PRO A 648 2.19 7.67 17.47
C PRO A 648 1.29 6.46 17.14
N ARG A 649 1.82 5.61 16.26
CA ARG A 649 1.18 4.43 15.67
C ARG A 649 2.24 3.43 15.22
N ALA A 650 1.80 2.29 14.68
CA ALA A 650 2.73 1.38 14.02
C ALA A 650 3.36 2.05 12.77
N SER A 651 4.67 1.88 12.62
CA SER A 651 5.42 2.23 11.42
C SER A 651 5.66 0.98 10.57
N ARG A 652 6.04 1.19 9.31
CA ARG A 652 6.40 0.09 8.40
C ARG A 652 7.67 -0.65 8.84
N THR A 653 8.50 -0.05 9.69
CA THR A 653 9.76 -0.63 10.17
C THR A 653 9.58 -1.63 11.30
N VAL A 654 8.40 -1.68 11.94
CA VAL A 654 8.12 -2.59 13.07
C VAL A 654 8.45 -4.07 12.78
N PRO A 655 8.08 -4.67 11.63
CA PRO A 655 8.45 -6.04 11.32
C PRO A 655 9.97 -6.24 11.19
N PHE A 656 10.67 -5.30 10.55
CA PHE A 656 12.13 -5.31 10.42
C PHE A 656 12.82 -5.22 11.79
N VAL A 657 12.37 -4.30 12.66
CA VAL A 657 12.89 -4.15 14.03
C VAL A 657 12.64 -5.42 14.83
N ALA A 658 11.41 -5.95 14.82
CA ALA A 658 11.06 -7.18 15.54
C ALA A 658 11.89 -8.39 15.08
N LYS A 659 12.08 -8.56 13.77
CA LYS A 659 12.94 -9.60 13.19
C LYS A 659 14.42 -9.40 13.51
N THR A 660 14.87 -8.17 13.74
CA THR A 660 16.28 -7.89 14.05
C THR A 660 16.61 -8.12 15.53
N ILE A 661 15.73 -7.70 16.44
CA ILE A 661 15.98 -7.80 17.89
C ILE A 661 15.47 -9.12 18.51
N GLY A 662 14.61 -9.84 17.79
CA GLY A 662 14.02 -11.11 18.23
C GLY A 662 12.86 -10.97 19.21
N ASP A 663 12.35 -9.76 19.43
CA ASP A 663 11.23 -9.49 20.32
C ASP A 663 9.95 -9.18 19.51
N PRO A 664 8.77 -9.68 19.91
CA PRO A 664 7.54 -9.53 19.14
C PRO A 664 6.89 -8.16 19.41
N VAL A 665 7.51 -7.08 18.93
CA VAL A 665 7.15 -5.68 19.24
C VAL A 665 5.65 -5.40 19.08
N ALA A 666 5.05 -5.79 17.94
CA ALA A 666 3.62 -5.58 17.70
C ALA A 666 2.72 -6.34 18.71
N LYS A 667 3.09 -7.56 19.13
CA LYS A 667 2.32 -8.31 20.15
C LYS A 667 2.32 -7.60 21.49
N ILE A 668 3.49 -7.11 21.90
CA ILE A 668 3.66 -6.38 23.16
C ILE A 668 2.82 -5.11 23.13
N ALA A 669 2.93 -4.34 22.04
CA ALA A 669 2.13 -3.13 21.83
C ALA A 669 0.63 -3.39 21.94
N SER A 670 0.11 -4.47 21.34
CA SER A 670 -1.31 -4.81 21.43
C SER A 670 -1.79 -5.07 22.86
N ARG A 671 -0.97 -5.76 23.66
CA ARG A 671 -1.29 -6.03 25.06
C ARG A 671 -1.20 -4.77 25.92
N ILE A 672 -0.28 -3.86 25.61
CA ILE A 672 -0.23 -2.53 26.23
C ILE A 672 -1.49 -1.73 25.90
N MET A 673 -1.90 -1.69 24.62
CA MET A 673 -3.14 -1.02 24.20
C MET A 673 -4.38 -1.61 24.91
N ALA A 674 -4.36 -2.91 25.22
CA ALA A 674 -5.41 -3.57 25.97
C ALA A 674 -5.35 -3.36 27.50
N GLY A 675 -4.29 -2.73 28.03
CA GLY A 675 -4.18 -2.27 29.42
C GLY A 675 -3.05 -2.90 30.25
N GLU A 676 -2.19 -3.73 29.68
CA GLU A 676 -1.03 -4.27 30.40
C GLU A 676 0.13 -3.27 30.49
N SER A 677 0.84 -3.24 31.62
CA SER A 677 2.00 -2.36 31.79
C SER A 677 3.21 -2.87 31.00
N LEU A 678 4.03 -1.96 30.46
CA LEU A 678 5.29 -2.27 29.78
C LEU A 678 6.25 -3.08 30.66
N ALA A 679 6.28 -2.79 31.96
CA ALA A 679 7.10 -3.50 32.94
C ALA A 679 6.81 -5.01 33.02
N SER A 680 5.59 -5.45 32.69
CA SER A 680 5.19 -6.86 32.77
C SER A 680 5.90 -7.76 31.76
N PHE A 681 6.43 -7.17 30.69
CA PHE A 681 7.13 -7.90 29.62
C PHE A 681 8.62 -8.12 29.92
N GLY A 682 9.16 -7.50 30.98
CA GLY A 682 10.56 -7.69 31.39
C GLY A 682 11.57 -7.32 30.30
N LEU A 683 11.24 -6.36 29.43
CA LEU A 683 12.09 -5.95 28.32
C LEU A 683 13.40 -5.35 28.82
N LYS A 684 14.49 -5.73 28.16
CA LYS A 684 15.84 -5.24 28.45
C LYS A 684 16.51 -4.86 27.15
N GLU A 685 17.28 -3.78 27.19
CA GLU A 685 18.09 -3.39 26.05
C GLU A 685 19.17 -4.46 25.78
N LYS A 686 19.24 -4.95 24.55
CA LYS A 686 20.21 -5.96 24.11
C LYS A 686 21.26 -5.31 23.22
N LYS A 687 22.54 -5.61 23.48
CA LYS A 687 23.61 -5.31 22.52
C LYS A 687 23.60 -6.40 21.44
N LEU A 688 23.22 -6.04 20.22
CA LEU A 688 23.14 -6.98 19.10
C LEU A 688 24.56 -7.42 18.68
N ALA A 689 24.75 -8.72 18.47
CA ALA A 689 25.98 -9.30 17.93
C ALA A 689 25.97 -9.37 16.40
N HIS A 690 24.97 -8.74 15.78
CA HIS A 690 24.70 -8.74 14.35
C HIS A 690 24.14 -7.39 13.90
N THR A 691 24.16 -7.19 12.59
CA THR A 691 23.63 -6.05 11.87
C THR A 691 22.62 -6.53 10.84
N ALA A 692 21.46 -5.90 10.87
CA ALA A 692 20.43 -6.02 9.86
C ALA A 692 20.45 -4.78 8.97
N VAL A 693 20.35 -4.98 7.66
CA VAL A 693 20.17 -3.91 6.68
C VAL A 693 18.87 -4.17 5.92
N LYS A 694 17.95 -3.22 5.99
CA LYS A 694 16.75 -3.19 5.15
C LYS A 694 17.09 -2.47 3.84
N GLU A 695 16.61 -2.98 2.72
CA GLU A 695 16.70 -2.35 1.39
C GLU A 695 15.32 -2.37 0.71
N ALA A 696 15.01 -1.33 -0.06
CA ALA A 696 13.75 -1.13 -0.76
C ALA A 696 13.75 -1.76 -2.17
N VAL A 697 12.59 -2.22 -2.62
CA VAL A 697 12.37 -2.79 -3.96
C VAL A 697 11.44 -1.88 -4.76
N PHE A 698 11.88 -1.49 -5.96
CA PHE A 698 11.21 -0.48 -6.78
C PHE A 698 10.52 -1.05 -8.02
N PRO A 699 9.34 -0.54 -8.40
CA PRO A 699 8.59 -1.03 -9.56
C PRO A 699 8.94 -0.29 -10.87
N PHE A 700 10.03 0.48 -10.95
CA PHE A 700 10.32 1.36 -12.10
C PHE A 700 10.29 0.64 -13.46
N ALA A 701 10.67 -0.65 -13.52
CA ALA A 701 10.61 -1.44 -14.75
C ALA A 701 9.17 -1.64 -15.29
N ARG A 702 8.15 -1.53 -14.44
CA ARG A 702 6.72 -1.63 -14.79
C ARG A 702 6.12 -0.31 -15.27
N PHE A 703 6.82 0.80 -15.07
CA PHE A 703 6.35 2.15 -15.41
C PHE A 703 7.31 2.81 -16.42
N PRO A 704 7.20 2.47 -17.72
CA PRO A 704 7.96 3.15 -18.77
C PRO A 704 7.71 4.65 -18.73
N GLY A 705 8.76 5.44 -18.99
CA GLY A 705 8.67 6.90 -19.01
C GLY A 705 9.00 7.56 -17.66
N VAL A 706 8.96 6.82 -16.56
CA VAL A 706 9.32 7.35 -15.23
C VAL A 706 10.83 7.49 -15.08
N ASP A 707 11.25 8.52 -14.35
CA ASP A 707 12.65 8.67 -13.92
C ASP A 707 12.90 7.93 -12.59
N THR A 708 14.01 7.22 -12.47
CA THR A 708 14.33 6.34 -11.33
C THR A 708 14.95 7.10 -10.15
N ILE A 709 14.62 8.38 -10.03
CA ILE A 709 15.16 9.25 -8.97
C ILE A 709 14.35 9.02 -7.70
N LEU A 710 15.09 8.90 -6.59
CA LEU A 710 14.54 8.89 -5.25
C LEU A 710 14.36 10.32 -4.74
N GLY A 711 13.37 10.53 -3.91
CA GLY A 711 13.07 11.85 -3.35
C GLY A 711 12.17 11.74 -2.12
N PRO A 712 11.53 12.85 -1.71
CA PRO A 712 10.72 12.89 -0.49
C PRO A 712 9.37 12.16 -0.63
N GLU A 713 9.00 11.72 -1.84
CA GLU A 713 7.84 10.88 -2.07
C GLU A 713 8.25 9.41 -2.25
N MET A 714 7.64 8.53 -1.45
CA MET A 714 7.87 7.08 -1.51
C MET A 714 7.34 6.46 -2.80
N ARG A 715 8.14 5.56 -3.40
CA ARG A 715 7.82 4.84 -4.65
C ARG A 715 8.09 3.33 -4.60
N SER A 716 8.77 2.85 -3.56
CA SER A 716 9.02 1.41 -3.35
C SER A 716 7.73 0.63 -3.08
N THR A 717 7.74 -0.64 -3.47
CA THR A 717 6.59 -1.56 -3.33
C THR A 717 6.83 -2.67 -2.31
N GLY A 718 8.04 -2.79 -1.78
CA GLY A 718 8.41 -3.79 -0.79
C GLY A 718 9.84 -3.61 -0.32
N GLU A 719 10.29 -4.53 0.52
CA GLU A 719 11.60 -4.47 1.17
C GLU A 719 12.20 -5.87 1.36
N VAL A 720 13.51 -5.89 1.57
CA VAL A 720 14.28 -7.09 1.92
C VAL A 720 15.21 -6.81 3.09
N MET A 721 15.61 -7.87 3.80
CA MET A 721 16.50 -7.79 4.96
C MET A 721 17.76 -8.62 4.71
N GLY A 722 18.92 -7.95 4.70
CA GLY A 722 20.22 -8.60 4.78
C GLY A 722 20.69 -8.67 6.23
N LEU A 723 21.09 -9.85 6.70
CA LEU A 723 21.51 -10.07 8.09
C LEU A 723 22.91 -10.70 8.12
N ASP A 724 23.81 -10.10 8.91
CA ASP A 724 25.15 -10.62 9.11
C ASP A 724 25.76 -10.11 10.44
N LYS A 725 26.93 -10.62 10.85
CA LYS A 725 27.69 -10.08 11.98
C LYS A 725 28.39 -8.76 11.64
N ALA A 726 28.62 -8.50 10.35
CA ALA A 726 29.28 -7.29 9.87
C ALA A 726 28.39 -6.50 8.90
N PHE A 727 28.30 -5.19 9.11
CA PHE A 727 27.52 -4.27 8.27
C PHE A 727 27.81 -4.43 6.76
N PRO A 728 29.06 -4.48 6.26
CA PRO A 728 29.31 -4.59 4.82
C PRO A 728 28.66 -5.83 4.17
N ILE A 729 28.66 -6.96 4.87
CA ILE A 729 28.06 -8.20 4.35
C ILE A 729 26.53 -8.16 4.47
N ALA A 730 26.00 -7.60 5.56
CA ALA A 730 24.56 -7.38 5.71
C ALA A 730 24.03 -6.48 4.56
N PHE A 731 24.76 -5.41 4.23
CA PHE A 731 24.45 -4.54 3.09
C PHE A 731 24.55 -5.28 1.76
N ALA A 732 25.62 -6.05 1.51
CA ALA A 732 25.73 -6.83 0.27
C ALA A 732 24.57 -7.85 0.13
N LYS A 733 24.14 -8.49 1.23
CA LYS A 733 22.98 -9.39 1.26
C LYS A 733 21.68 -8.66 0.96
N SER A 734 21.47 -7.45 1.48
CA SER A 734 20.26 -6.67 1.20
C SER A 734 20.19 -6.28 -0.28
N GLN A 735 21.31 -5.86 -0.88
CA GLN A 735 21.40 -5.58 -2.33
C GLN A 735 21.05 -6.82 -3.17
N ILE A 736 21.65 -7.97 -2.85
CA ILE A 736 21.35 -9.24 -3.55
C ILE A 736 19.87 -9.60 -3.38
N GLY A 737 19.32 -9.45 -2.17
CA GLY A 737 17.91 -9.69 -1.89
C GLY A 737 16.98 -8.81 -2.71
N ALA A 738 17.35 -7.56 -2.95
CA ALA A 738 16.57 -6.60 -3.74
C ALA A 738 16.63 -6.89 -5.26
N GLY A 739 17.39 -7.91 -5.67
CA GLY A 739 17.54 -8.33 -7.07
C GLY A 739 18.69 -7.66 -7.81
N THR A 740 19.56 -6.94 -7.09
CA THR A 740 20.76 -6.31 -7.63
C THR A 740 21.90 -7.31 -7.75
N ASP A 741 22.60 -7.33 -8.88
CA ASP A 741 23.84 -8.11 -9.02
C ASP A 741 25.02 -7.34 -8.44
N VAL A 742 25.47 -7.73 -7.23
CA VAL A 742 26.63 -7.11 -6.57
C VAL A 742 27.92 -7.62 -7.24
N PRO A 743 28.63 -6.79 -8.02
CA PRO A 743 29.71 -7.26 -8.89
C PRO A 743 30.97 -7.61 -8.10
N GLU A 744 31.73 -8.58 -8.58
CA GLU A 744 33.04 -8.96 -8.00
C GLU A 744 34.23 -8.57 -8.90
N SER A 745 33.95 -8.20 -10.15
CA SER A 745 34.92 -7.72 -11.13
C SER A 745 34.24 -6.86 -12.18
N GLY A 746 35.02 -6.17 -13.02
CA GLY A 746 34.50 -5.37 -14.13
C GLY A 746 34.91 -3.90 -14.02
N THR A 747 34.04 -3.02 -14.52
CA THR A 747 34.28 -1.58 -14.61
C THR A 747 33.31 -0.79 -13.75
N VAL A 748 33.85 0.19 -13.01
CA VAL A 748 33.09 1.16 -12.20
C VAL A 748 33.08 2.49 -12.94
N PHE A 749 31.89 3.03 -13.18
CA PHE A 749 31.71 4.39 -13.66
C PHE A 749 31.49 5.35 -12.48
N VAL A 750 32.24 6.46 -12.45
CA VAL A 750 32.20 7.46 -11.38
C VAL A 750 31.94 8.85 -11.98
N SER A 751 30.88 9.52 -11.52
CA SER A 751 30.57 10.90 -11.90
C SER A 751 29.96 11.65 -10.72
N MET A 752 30.79 12.43 -10.03
CA MET A 752 30.42 13.09 -8.78
C MET A 752 30.26 14.61 -8.94
N ARG A 753 29.35 15.20 -8.17
CA ARG A 753 29.28 16.66 -7.96
C ARG A 753 30.48 17.11 -7.14
N ASP A 754 30.85 18.38 -7.25
CA ASP A 754 32.13 18.87 -6.72
C ASP A 754 32.30 18.65 -5.21
N GLN A 755 31.23 18.84 -4.44
CA GLN A 755 31.22 18.64 -2.98
C GLN A 755 31.46 17.17 -2.57
N ASP A 756 31.03 16.20 -3.38
CA ASP A 756 31.14 14.76 -3.05
C ASP A 756 32.45 14.13 -3.53
N LYS A 757 33.19 14.82 -4.41
CA LYS A 757 34.44 14.30 -5.00
C LYS A 757 35.45 13.87 -3.94
N HIS A 758 35.60 14.65 -2.86
CA HIS A 758 36.52 14.32 -1.79
C HIS A 758 36.11 13.06 -1.02
N GLY A 759 34.81 12.90 -0.75
CA GLY A 759 34.30 11.76 0.01
C GLY A 759 34.40 10.43 -0.72
N VAL A 760 34.33 10.43 -2.06
CA VAL A 760 34.28 9.17 -2.85
C VAL A 760 35.65 8.50 -2.99
N VAL A 761 36.75 9.20 -2.69
CA VAL A 761 38.12 8.75 -3.02
C VAL A 761 38.44 7.39 -2.43
N GLU A 762 38.15 7.16 -1.14
CA GLU A 762 38.45 5.90 -0.46
C GLU A 762 37.61 4.74 -0.99
N ALA A 763 36.34 4.98 -1.33
CA ALA A 763 35.46 3.98 -1.94
C ALA A 763 36.00 3.54 -3.32
N VAL A 764 36.38 4.49 -4.18
CA VAL A 764 36.95 4.20 -5.51
C VAL A 764 38.29 3.51 -5.40
N ARG A 765 39.17 3.96 -4.50
CA ARG A 765 40.48 3.34 -4.26
C ARG A 765 40.35 1.89 -3.77
N SER A 766 39.39 1.62 -2.90
CA SER A 766 39.11 0.26 -2.43
C SER A 766 38.68 -0.66 -3.57
N LEU A 767 37.87 -0.16 -4.50
CA LEU A 767 37.45 -0.91 -5.69
C LEU A 767 38.59 -1.10 -6.69
N GLU A 768 39.42 -0.10 -6.92
CA GLU A 768 40.64 -0.20 -7.74
C GLU A 768 41.60 -1.27 -7.18
N ASN A 769 41.85 -1.24 -5.86
CA ASN A 769 42.66 -2.25 -5.17
C ASN A 769 42.04 -3.65 -5.25
N ALA A 770 40.71 -3.73 -5.29
CA ALA A 770 39.99 -4.98 -5.56
C ALA A 770 40.03 -5.40 -7.04
N GLY A 771 40.71 -4.66 -7.93
CA GLY A 771 40.94 -5.02 -9.33
C GLY A 771 39.86 -4.55 -10.31
N PHE A 772 39.01 -3.60 -9.92
CA PHE A 772 38.07 -2.96 -10.85
C PHE A 772 38.77 -1.93 -11.73
N LYS A 773 38.31 -1.82 -12.99
CA LYS A 773 38.70 -0.70 -13.86
C LYS A 773 37.84 0.51 -13.52
N ILE A 774 38.45 1.70 -13.40
CA ILE A 774 37.71 2.93 -13.10
C ILE A 774 37.58 3.77 -14.38
N ILE A 775 36.35 4.16 -14.70
CA ILE A 775 36.06 5.16 -15.74
C ILE A 775 35.28 6.33 -15.13
N ALA A 776 35.49 7.54 -15.62
CA ALA A 776 34.80 8.71 -15.08
C ALA A 776 34.58 9.82 -16.12
N THR A 777 33.61 10.69 -15.86
CA THR A 777 33.41 11.93 -16.63
C THR A 777 34.58 12.89 -16.41
N GLY A 778 34.89 13.74 -17.40
CA GLY A 778 36.10 14.58 -17.43
C GLY A 778 36.48 15.23 -16.09
N GLY A 779 35.57 16.01 -15.48
CA GLY A 779 35.85 16.71 -14.22
C GLY A 779 36.08 15.80 -13.00
N THR A 780 35.49 14.61 -12.98
CA THR A 780 35.73 13.60 -11.95
C THR A 780 37.02 12.82 -12.23
N GLN A 781 37.30 12.51 -13.50
CA GLN A 781 38.51 11.81 -13.93
C GLN A 781 39.77 12.61 -13.58
N THR A 782 39.79 13.92 -13.86
CA THR A 782 40.93 14.79 -13.52
C THR A 782 41.19 14.78 -12.02
N PHE A 783 40.15 14.96 -11.21
CA PHE A 783 40.25 14.96 -9.75
C PHE A 783 40.76 13.62 -9.20
N LEU A 784 40.23 12.49 -9.66
CA LEU A 784 40.68 11.16 -9.22
C LEU A 784 42.15 10.90 -9.62
N GLY A 785 42.55 11.35 -10.82
CA GLY A 785 43.93 11.27 -11.28
C GLY A 785 44.90 12.05 -10.39
N GLU A 786 44.52 13.25 -9.94
CA GLU A 786 45.31 14.05 -8.97
C GLU A 786 45.46 13.34 -7.60
N LYS A 787 44.55 12.42 -7.26
CA LYS A 787 44.61 11.57 -6.05
C LYS A 787 45.32 10.23 -6.28
N GLY A 788 45.91 10.04 -7.45
CA GLY A 788 46.70 8.85 -7.81
C GLY A 788 45.87 7.63 -8.19
N ILE A 789 44.58 7.78 -8.49
CA ILE A 789 43.70 6.69 -8.93
C ILE A 789 43.74 6.60 -10.46
N ASN A 790 44.01 5.41 -11.00
CA ASN A 790 44.05 5.17 -12.43
C ASN A 790 42.64 5.14 -13.02
N CYS A 791 42.24 6.25 -13.64
CA CYS A 791 40.89 6.43 -14.16
C CYS A 791 40.90 6.85 -15.63
N THR A 792 40.16 6.12 -16.48
CA THR A 792 40.00 6.45 -17.90
C THR A 792 38.81 7.40 -18.09
N LYS A 793 38.93 8.38 -18.99
CA LYS A 793 37.83 9.31 -19.30
C LYS A 793 36.77 8.63 -20.18
N ILE A 794 35.50 8.84 -19.87
CA ILE A 794 34.36 8.52 -20.75
C ILE A 794 33.49 9.76 -20.97
N ASN A 795 32.90 9.87 -22.16
CA ASN A 795 32.04 11.00 -22.54
C ASN A 795 30.67 10.92 -21.85
N LYS A 796 30.13 12.09 -21.48
CA LYS A 796 28.69 12.26 -21.26
C LYS A 796 27.93 12.12 -22.59
N VAL A 797 26.61 11.93 -22.51
CA VAL A 797 25.76 11.80 -23.72
C VAL A 797 25.93 12.98 -24.68
N LEU A 798 26.04 14.19 -24.14
CA LEU A 798 26.21 15.43 -24.91
C LEU A 798 27.64 15.63 -25.46
N GLU A 799 28.63 14.85 -25.01
CA GLU A 799 30.05 15.03 -25.35
C GLU A 799 30.51 14.16 -26.53
N GLY A 800 29.62 13.35 -27.12
CA GLY A 800 29.89 12.52 -28.30
C GLY A 800 30.13 11.04 -27.99
N ARG A 801 30.30 10.21 -29.03
CA ARG A 801 30.39 8.73 -28.92
C ARG A 801 31.84 8.19 -28.93
N PRO A 802 32.11 7.06 -28.24
CA PRO A 802 31.20 6.34 -27.32
C PRO A 802 30.99 7.11 -26.00
N HIS A 803 29.77 7.06 -25.46
CA HIS A 803 29.42 7.70 -24.18
C HIS A 803 28.92 6.69 -23.15
N ILE A 804 28.78 7.09 -21.88
CA ILE A 804 28.41 6.20 -20.78
C ILE A 804 27.16 5.33 -21.02
N VAL A 805 26.12 5.86 -21.68
CA VAL A 805 24.92 5.08 -21.99
C VAL A 805 25.20 3.93 -22.97
N ASP A 806 26.15 4.09 -23.89
CA ASP A 806 26.55 3.04 -24.83
C ASP A 806 27.31 1.95 -24.07
N ALA A 807 28.25 2.34 -23.21
CA ALA A 807 29.02 1.43 -22.37
C ALA A 807 28.13 0.57 -21.46
N ILE A 808 27.11 1.18 -20.81
CA ILE A 808 26.13 0.42 -20.00
C ILE A 808 25.36 -0.58 -20.88
N LYS A 809 24.86 -0.15 -22.05
CA LYS A 809 24.10 -1.02 -22.96
C LYS A 809 24.94 -2.15 -23.55
N ASN A 810 26.23 -1.95 -23.73
CA ASN A 810 27.17 -2.96 -24.21
C ASN A 810 27.66 -3.92 -23.10
N GLY A 811 27.24 -3.72 -21.84
CA GLY A 811 27.70 -4.51 -20.70
C GLY A 811 29.15 -4.21 -20.30
N GLU A 812 29.68 -3.04 -20.65
CA GLU A 812 31.06 -2.63 -20.34
C GLU A 812 31.20 -2.03 -18.93
N VAL A 813 30.08 -1.74 -18.25
CA VAL A 813 30.01 -1.14 -16.90
C VAL A 813 29.18 -2.04 -15.97
N GLN A 814 29.73 -2.34 -14.80
CA GLN A 814 29.14 -3.22 -13.78
C GLN A 814 28.72 -2.48 -12.51
N LEU A 815 29.14 -1.23 -12.33
CA LEU A 815 28.79 -0.42 -11.17
C LEU A 815 28.78 1.05 -11.56
N VAL A 816 27.78 1.81 -11.09
CA VAL A 816 27.69 3.25 -11.30
C VAL A 816 27.60 4.00 -9.98
N PHE A 817 28.50 4.95 -9.77
CA PHE A 817 28.40 5.99 -8.76
C PHE A 817 28.13 7.34 -9.42
N ASN A 818 26.95 7.92 -9.15
CA ASN A 818 26.57 9.18 -9.76
C ASN A 818 25.74 10.09 -8.86
N THR A 819 26.37 11.10 -8.28
CA THR A 819 25.70 12.19 -7.56
C THR A 819 25.50 13.37 -8.52
N THR A 820 24.31 13.97 -8.56
CA THR A 820 24.01 15.11 -9.44
C THR A 820 23.48 16.31 -8.64
N GLU A 821 23.64 17.51 -9.18
CA GLU A 821 23.19 18.76 -8.56
C GLU A 821 22.56 19.68 -9.62
N GLY A 822 21.38 20.24 -9.31
CA GLY A 822 20.61 21.10 -10.21
C GLY A 822 19.73 20.35 -11.21
N ALA A 823 18.61 20.98 -11.60
CA ALA A 823 17.58 20.37 -12.45
C ALA A 823 18.10 19.93 -13.83
N GLN A 824 19.00 20.73 -14.45
CA GLN A 824 19.56 20.41 -15.76
C GLN A 824 20.45 19.15 -15.72
N ALA A 825 21.35 19.05 -14.74
CA ALA A 825 22.22 17.88 -14.61
C ALA A 825 21.41 16.61 -14.30
N LEU A 826 20.33 16.76 -13.54
CA LEU A 826 19.35 15.72 -13.26
C LEU A 826 18.67 15.23 -14.55
N ALA A 827 18.20 16.16 -15.40
CA ALA A 827 17.58 15.85 -16.69
C ALA A 827 18.57 15.17 -17.65
N ASP A 828 19.79 15.68 -17.76
CA ASP A 828 20.83 15.16 -18.66
C ASP A 828 21.25 13.72 -18.31
N SER A 829 21.20 13.36 -17.02
CA SER A 829 21.56 12.03 -16.50
C SER A 829 20.42 10.99 -16.55
N ARG A 830 19.21 11.38 -16.96
CA ARG A 830 18.02 10.49 -17.02
C ARG A 830 18.22 9.28 -17.93
N SER A 831 18.85 9.48 -19.08
CA SER A 831 19.13 8.40 -20.04
C SER A 831 20.06 7.32 -19.46
N MET A 832 21.01 7.72 -18.61
CA MET A 832 21.94 6.83 -17.93
C MET A 832 21.24 6.03 -16.82
N ARG A 833 20.45 6.69 -15.97
CA ARG A 833 19.63 6.03 -14.95
C ARG A 833 18.73 4.95 -15.53
N ARG A 834 18.04 5.28 -16.62
CA ARG A 834 17.19 4.33 -17.34
C ARG A 834 17.99 3.17 -17.93
N ALA A 835 19.17 3.44 -18.49
CA ALA A 835 20.03 2.38 -19.03
C ALA A 835 20.52 1.43 -17.92
N ALA A 836 20.94 1.98 -16.77
CA ALA A 836 21.37 1.19 -15.62
C ALA A 836 20.24 0.30 -15.09
N LEU A 837 19.02 0.84 -14.93
CA LEU A 837 17.83 0.07 -14.53
C LEU A 837 17.56 -1.08 -15.51
N LEU A 838 17.51 -0.81 -16.82
CA LEU A 838 17.17 -1.81 -17.83
C LEU A 838 18.22 -2.92 -17.95
N GLN A 839 19.50 -2.59 -17.71
CA GLN A 839 20.61 -3.54 -17.73
C GLN A 839 20.90 -4.15 -16.34
N LYS A 840 20.12 -3.80 -15.32
CA LYS A 840 20.30 -4.24 -13.92
C LYS A 840 21.71 -3.93 -13.37
N VAL A 841 22.30 -2.81 -13.81
CA VAL A 841 23.58 -2.33 -13.30
C VAL A 841 23.34 -1.59 -11.98
N PRO A 842 23.96 -1.99 -10.85
CA PRO A 842 23.86 -1.27 -9.60
C PRO A 842 24.23 0.20 -9.77
N TYR A 843 23.35 1.08 -9.29
CA TYR A 843 23.42 2.51 -9.51
C TYR A 843 23.17 3.25 -8.19
N TYR A 844 24.19 3.92 -7.66
CA TYR A 844 24.13 4.63 -6.39
C TYR A 844 24.18 6.14 -6.63
N THR A 845 23.18 6.85 -6.13
CA THR A 845 22.99 8.30 -6.32
C THR A 845 23.52 9.15 -5.18
N THR A 846 23.98 8.52 -4.10
CA THR A 846 24.42 9.20 -2.87
C THR A 846 25.86 8.79 -2.56
N LEU A 847 26.59 9.68 -1.90
CA LEU A 847 27.95 9.40 -1.44
C LEU A 847 27.98 8.25 -0.42
N ALA A 848 27.04 8.25 0.53
CA ALA A 848 26.93 7.20 1.55
C ALA A 848 26.58 5.83 0.94
N GLY A 849 25.69 5.79 -0.06
CA GLY A 849 25.40 4.58 -0.81
C GLY A 849 26.61 4.05 -1.57
N ALA A 850 27.40 4.92 -2.20
CA ALA A 850 28.64 4.53 -2.87
C ALA A 850 29.68 3.94 -1.90
N ASP A 851 29.82 4.53 -0.71
CA ASP A 851 30.71 4.01 0.35
C ASP A 851 30.24 2.63 0.85
N ALA A 852 28.96 2.49 1.21
CA ALA A 852 28.38 1.22 1.67
C ALA A 852 28.51 0.11 0.60
N ALA A 853 28.22 0.43 -0.66
CA ALA A 853 28.36 -0.48 -1.79
C ALA A 853 29.80 -0.93 -1.99
N SER A 854 30.77 -0.01 -1.94
CA SER A 854 32.19 -0.36 -2.10
C SER A 854 32.66 -1.33 -1.02
N LYS A 855 32.29 -1.09 0.24
CA LYS A 855 32.62 -1.98 1.38
C LYS A 855 31.95 -3.35 1.21
N GLY A 856 30.68 -3.37 0.82
CA GLY A 856 29.94 -4.62 0.59
C GLY A 856 30.53 -5.47 -0.54
N ILE A 857 30.92 -4.84 -1.65
CA ILE A 857 31.58 -5.50 -2.79
C ILE A 857 32.92 -6.12 -2.37
N VAL A 858 33.78 -5.35 -1.69
CA VAL A 858 35.08 -5.84 -1.23
C VAL A 858 34.91 -7.01 -0.26
N ALA A 859 33.95 -6.91 0.66
CA ALA A 859 33.67 -7.95 1.65
C ALA A 859 33.05 -9.22 1.03
N LYS A 860 32.20 -9.08 0.00
CA LYS A 860 31.69 -10.22 -0.78
C LYS A 860 32.84 -10.93 -1.50
N LYS A 861 33.69 -10.16 -2.19
CA LYS A 861 34.83 -10.69 -2.98
C LYS A 861 35.86 -11.43 -2.13
N SER A 862 36.03 -11.06 -0.85
CA SER A 862 36.92 -11.77 0.06
C SER A 862 36.38 -13.13 0.55
N GLY A 863 35.21 -13.57 0.07
CA GLY A 863 34.63 -14.88 0.37
C GLY A 863 33.80 -14.94 1.65
N SER A 864 33.32 -13.80 2.15
CA SER A 864 32.65 -13.70 3.46
C SER A 864 31.12 -13.94 3.42
N LEU A 865 30.56 -14.39 2.30
CA LEU A 865 29.11 -14.55 2.14
C LEU A 865 28.61 -15.90 2.69
N GLU A 866 28.17 -15.91 3.94
CA GLU A 866 27.56 -17.09 4.58
C GLU A 866 26.04 -16.97 4.73
N VAL A 867 25.34 -18.12 4.77
CA VAL A 867 23.89 -18.19 5.07
C VAL A 867 23.66 -18.74 6.47
N ARG A 868 22.69 -18.16 7.19
CA ARG A 868 22.32 -18.59 8.54
C ARG A 868 20.81 -18.43 8.77
N PRO A 869 20.16 -19.36 9.48
CA PRO A 869 18.76 -19.20 9.86
C PRO A 869 18.61 -18.09 10.90
N LEU A 870 17.48 -17.38 10.88
CA LEU A 870 17.23 -16.24 11.78
C LEU A 870 17.39 -16.60 13.26
N GLN A 871 16.93 -17.79 13.65
CA GLN A 871 17.00 -18.30 15.01
C GLN A 871 18.44 -18.38 15.54
N SER A 872 19.43 -18.59 14.67
CA SER A 872 20.84 -18.69 15.08
C SER A 872 21.47 -17.37 15.52
N TYR A 873 20.81 -16.23 15.27
CA TYR A 873 21.27 -14.91 15.69
C TYR A 873 20.83 -14.52 17.11
N PHE A 874 19.90 -15.28 17.71
CA PHE A 874 19.35 -15.00 19.04
C PHE A 874 19.89 -15.93 20.14
N ASN A 875 20.71 -16.92 19.77
CA ASN A 875 21.22 -17.97 20.64
C ASN A 875 22.67 -17.72 21.07
#